data_AF-G2R4S0-F1
#
_entry.id   AF-G2R4S0-F1
#
_cell.length_a   1.000
_cell.length_b   1.000
_cell.length_c   1.000
_cell.angle_alpha   90.00
_cell.angle_beta   90.00
_cell.angle_gamma   90.00
#
_symmetry.space_group_name_H-M   'P 1'
#
loop_
_entity.id
_entity.type
_entity.pdbx_description
1 polymer ?
#
loop_
_entity_poly.entity_id
_entity_poly.type
_entity_poly.pdbx_seq_one_letter_code
_entity_poly.pdbx_strand_id
1 'polypeptide(L)'
;RLQHKYALSPVTALAFHNAEPGQVLLLAGEDTWLKVYDVKTSRLLGQLKIFASQPIHGIYIPPPESDKSHSEPGVLIWGGPSVTLLPPSSLQALISGTTPTAAAPPEFKAPDWLYDGILFPCRRNSPSDPVAGVLVTAHNEILPFSVNANTATTTPTTTTTNLTFGPLASPSRPILYSASLRLLPPDATTVLVAAGTVFGEIIVWKYHHHHYSPGSKQQPQCQVLHVFTGHEGSIFGVSFSDEMELAPDDDDDGGRGGSGGGQQARARLLVSCSDDRTVRVWDVSERGDGRGGGEHGRVDERVLGEARETGFGGGGGAGSGSAAGGDSEAGRGSVGDRARCVAVAMGHVSRIWHVRFGAVVRSGASGRGGAVEVYSFGEDSSRQKWELDVDWARWFAEGQAGTLRHRGASTCHSGKNIWSVAVSDSGGVEEPLIATGGADGRIVVAGRIPGRRSFDGYEDLDVTMTIDEVLQSLPRGRHPQSVEVQTTKHAKHTKQTFQRYAFLSDRVMAATASGRLLLATMGDPLLWEEVALPEAIASDLQRYNVLKSPARDTVLLGSPSGRVYLFRKGHEACQVAEFPGKISDIILVNTSPNRALDEQHSDWHAIISVLGLDHAFYLHYSGATGTYAQRIVRLPEHYIVTAAAFSREALVLGTRTGSVATFTIEPHTNEYMLQASRRDCKTKDAITSIVPIPGNASALLATCRDGKCRIYHVPAVLSGSSRATSLLTLQHEIASPLNTLEAAFFTVPLPDDTSPPNRRIHRRSRDLILQGFHGPHFLSYNATTDAVLARVPCGGAHRPFASVSAPHDPGQTRLVFSKAGELRVVSQAAAAERVLVPGGHGREIRAVAASPSTLSAADEAGLVATAAEDTTIRIWRRRASSPRVPPSSHAEYLTPLVTLQGHSAGIQTLRWAPTPHGTHLLSSAGSEELFVWRLARLVREQEQDMLAVVREAVWGDGTPGGDLRVVDFDVVDFGRVTGEGDGRVVLLISMVLSDSSVRSYVYSSPGNPPTTPPGSSSTSARYTGACPTQVRHLRADGEAVHVLTAFTDGHIAVWTTTTTTTTAAAAAVAAAGGSGSFALALTARLHQSSIKSLDLSSAPTGSARWLVSTGGDDNALGFLDLAWDRHTGTYAVLGRYRIRDAHAAAITGLCVVANGEEAPGMMRMTMQVASVGNDQRIKLWCVERGGGAGGGLRVALLDDRYSSVADAGDLELIAPGKLMVGGVGMEVWDVTGDGIEQGS
;
A
#
# COMPACT_ATOMS: atom_id res chain seq x y z
N ARG A 1 -33.71 0.53 -7.40
CA ARG A 1 -32.67 0.38 -8.44
C ARG A 1 -31.30 0.52 -7.80
N LEU A 2 -30.27 -0.06 -8.42
CA LEU A 2 -28.88 0.00 -7.98
C LEU A 2 -28.16 1.17 -8.67
N GLN A 3 -27.54 2.05 -7.88
CA GLN A 3 -26.74 3.17 -8.37
C GLN A 3 -25.32 3.08 -7.83
N HIS A 4 -24.33 2.91 -8.72
CA HIS A 4 -22.92 2.91 -8.35
C HIS A 4 -22.49 4.27 -7.81
N LYS A 5 -21.83 4.31 -6.65
CA LYS A 5 -21.37 5.55 -5.99
C LYS A 5 -19.87 5.65 -5.85
N TYR A 6 -19.19 4.53 -5.63
CA TYR A 6 -17.77 4.52 -5.31
C TYR A 6 -17.16 3.19 -5.73
N ALA A 7 -15.94 3.24 -6.28
CA ALA A 7 -15.11 2.07 -6.54
C ALA A 7 -13.66 2.37 -6.12
N LEU A 8 -12.99 1.34 -5.63
CA LEU A 8 -11.55 1.26 -5.52
C LEU A 8 -11.13 -0.08 -6.13
N SER A 9 -10.61 -0.03 -7.34
CA SER A 9 -10.34 -1.19 -8.18
C SER A 9 -8.87 -1.21 -8.60
N PRO A 10 -8.33 -2.35 -9.03
CA PRO A 10 -6.97 -2.43 -9.55
C PRO A 10 -6.69 -1.39 -10.65
N VAL A 11 -5.51 -0.77 -10.59
CA VAL A 11 -5.08 0.22 -11.60
C VAL A 11 -4.33 -0.51 -12.69
N THR A 12 -4.97 -0.65 -13.86
CA THR A 12 -4.53 -1.56 -14.94
C THR A 12 -3.90 -0.85 -16.13
N ALA A 13 -3.98 0.49 -16.19
CA ALA A 13 -3.25 1.29 -17.17
C ALA A 13 -2.80 2.63 -16.59
N LEU A 14 -1.62 3.11 -16.99
CA LEU A 14 -1.06 4.40 -16.62
C LEU A 14 -0.35 5.04 -17.82
N ALA A 15 -0.49 6.36 -17.99
CA ALA A 15 0.27 7.13 -18.98
C ALA A 15 0.50 8.57 -18.48
N PHE A 16 1.72 9.08 -18.68
CA PHE A 16 2.02 10.50 -18.41
C PHE A 16 1.59 11.38 -19.58
N HIS A 17 1.03 12.55 -19.27
CA HIS A 17 0.69 13.58 -20.23
C HIS A 17 1.24 14.93 -19.78
N ASN A 18 1.99 15.59 -20.66
CA ASN A 18 2.54 16.93 -20.41
C ASN A 18 1.63 17.97 -21.08
N ALA A 19 0.69 18.53 -20.32
CA ALA A 19 -0.30 19.47 -20.85
C ALA A 19 0.32 20.87 -21.13
N GLU A 20 1.10 21.37 -20.18
CA GLU A 20 1.79 22.67 -20.26
C GLU A 20 3.19 22.57 -19.63
N PRO A 21 4.12 23.49 -19.95
CA PRO A 21 5.44 23.52 -19.30
C PRO A 21 5.32 23.53 -17.77
N GLY A 22 5.78 22.46 -17.12
CA GLY A 22 5.75 22.31 -15.66
C GLY A 22 4.46 21.71 -15.07
N GLN A 23 3.46 21.37 -15.90
CA GLN A 23 2.28 20.60 -15.49
C GLN A 23 2.35 19.17 -16.04
N VAL A 24 2.68 18.23 -15.16
CA VAL A 24 2.69 16.80 -15.46
C VAL A 24 1.40 16.18 -14.95
N LEU A 25 0.64 15.57 -15.86
CA LEU A 25 -0.59 14.85 -15.56
C LEU A 25 -0.37 13.34 -15.69
N LEU A 26 -1.16 12.57 -14.94
CA LEU A 26 -1.18 11.12 -15.02
C LEU A 26 -2.61 10.66 -15.37
N LEU A 27 -2.74 9.98 -16.50
CA LEU A 27 -3.96 9.29 -16.90
C LEU A 27 -3.92 7.88 -16.30
N ALA A 28 -5.00 7.47 -15.63
CA ALA A 28 -5.12 6.17 -14.99
C ALA A 28 -6.38 5.45 -15.43
N GLY A 29 -6.22 4.18 -15.81
CA GLY A 29 -7.31 3.22 -16.02
C GLY A 29 -7.65 2.50 -14.72
N GLU A 30 -8.79 2.86 -14.13
CA GLU A 30 -9.34 2.22 -12.93
C GLU A 30 -10.62 1.47 -13.32
N ASP A 31 -10.50 0.16 -13.56
CA ASP A 31 -11.52 -0.65 -14.25
C ASP A 31 -11.97 0.05 -15.56
N THR A 32 -13.24 0.38 -15.68
CA THR A 32 -13.89 0.95 -16.87
C THR A 32 -13.74 2.47 -16.98
N TRP A 33 -13.06 3.10 -16.01
CA TRP A 33 -12.97 4.55 -15.88
C TRP A 33 -11.57 5.07 -16.18
N LEU A 34 -11.49 6.10 -17.02
CA LEU A 34 -10.31 6.93 -17.17
C LEU A 34 -10.36 8.05 -16.14
N LYS A 35 -9.30 8.19 -15.34
CA LYS A 35 -9.13 9.29 -14.37
C LYS A 35 -7.87 10.09 -14.69
N VAL A 36 -7.92 11.40 -14.49
CA VAL A 36 -6.80 12.31 -14.75
C VAL A 36 -6.35 12.95 -13.45
N TYR A 37 -5.09 12.72 -13.07
CA TYR A 37 -4.51 13.26 -11.84
C TYR A 37 -3.42 14.30 -12.15
N ASP A 38 -3.40 15.39 -11.38
CA ASP A 38 -2.27 16.30 -11.37
C ASP A 38 -1.18 15.74 -10.44
N VAL A 39 0.00 15.45 -11.00
CA VAL A 39 1.09 14.74 -10.30
C VAL A 39 1.70 15.59 -9.18
N LYS A 40 1.65 16.92 -9.32
CA LYS A 40 2.24 17.86 -8.36
C LYS A 40 1.36 18.04 -7.13
N THR A 41 0.06 18.14 -7.33
CA THR A 41 -0.93 18.37 -6.27
C THR A 41 -1.60 17.09 -5.76
N SER A 42 -1.41 15.97 -6.47
CA SER A 42 -2.06 14.67 -6.21
C SER A 42 -3.59 14.73 -6.26
N ARG A 43 -4.15 15.66 -7.06
CA ARG A 43 -5.60 15.87 -7.16
C ARG A 43 -6.16 15.21 -8.41
N LEU A 44 -7.32 14.58 -8.26
CA LEU A 44 -8.15 14.17 -9.39
C LEU A 44 -8.73 15.43 -10.05
N LEU A 45 -8.46 15.61 -11.33
CA LEU A 45 -8.97 16.70 -12.15
C LEU A 45 -10.33 16.34 -12.76
N GLY A 46 -10.46 15.12 -13.28
CA GLY A 46 -11.68 14.64 -13.91
C GLY A 46 -11.66 13.13 -14.15
N GLN A 47 -12.85 12.57 -14.40
CA GLN A 47 -13.02 11.16 -14.73
C GLN A 47 -14.09 10.94 -15.80
N LEU A 48 -13.94 9.88 -16.59
CA LEU A 48 -14.87 9.50 -17.66
C LEU A 48 -14.98 7.98 -17.74
N LYS A 49 -16.21 7.45 -17.83
CA LYS A 49 -16.43 6.03 -18.11
C LYS A 49 -16.17 5.76 -19.60
N ILE A 50 -15.23 4.86 -19.88
CA ILE A 50 -14.76 4.54 -21.24
C ILE A 50 -15.45 3.30 -21.81
N PHE A 51 -15.51 2.22 -21.04
CA PHE A 51 -16.10 0.94 -21.48
C PHE A 51 -17.30 0.55 -20.62
N ALA A 52 -18.20 -0.28 -21.16
CA ALA A 52 -19.38 -0.70 -20.42
C ALA A 52 -19.04 -1.63 -19.23
N SER A 53 -18.16 -2.62 -19.47
CA SER A 53 -17.82 -3.73 -18.57
C SER A 53 -16.44 -4.37 -18.87
N GLN A 54 -15.48 -3.58 -19.38
CA GLN A 54 -14.11 -4.03 -19.63
C GLN A 54 -13.11 -3.11 -18.94
N PRO A 55 -12.15 -3.63 -18.18
CA PRO A 55 -11.06 -2.83 -17.63
C PRO A 55 -10.19 -2.24 -18.73
N ILE A 56 -9.65 -1.03 -18.50
CA ILE A 56 -8.69 -0.39 -19.39
C ILE A 56 -7.30 -1.00 -19.16
N HIS A 57 -6.75 -1.70 -20.15
CA HIS A 57 -5.42 -2.33 -20.06
C HIS A 57 -4.30 -1.49 -20.67
N GLY A 58 -4.62 -0.49 -21.50
CA GLY A 58 -3.59 0.38 -22.05
C GLY A 58 -4.11 1.72 -22.54
N ILE A 59 -3.20 2.70 -22.50
CA ILE A 59 -3.42 4.10 -22.86
C ILE A 59 -2.20 4.55 -23.66
N TYR A 60 -2.41 4.98 -24.89
CA TYR A 60 -1.35 5.55 -25.74
C TYR A 60 -1.61 7.03 -25.97
N ILE A 61 -0.61 7.84 -25.63
CA ILE A 61 -0.60 9.28 -25.82
C ILE A 61 0.47 9.59 -26.88
N PRO A 62 0.10 10.21 -28.01
CA PRO A 62 1.05 10.64 -29.03
C PRO A 62 2.12 11.57 -28.44
N PRO A 63 3.39 11.46 -28.86
CA PRO A 63 4.40 12.43 -28.48
C PRO A 63 4.05 13.83 -29.01
N PRO A 64 4.42 14.91 -28.29
CA PRO A 64 4.16 16.27 -28.75
C PRO A 64 4.91 16.55 -30.06
N GLU A 65 4.20 16.97 -31.09
CA GLU A 65 4.82 17.39 -32.36
C GLU A 65 5.57 18.72 -32.17
N SER A 66 6.78 18.82 -32.74
CA SER A 66 7.60 20.05 -32.67
C SER A 66 6.98 21.24 -33.39
N ASP A 67 6.01 20.99 -34.27
CA ASP A 67 5.33 21.99 -35.09
C ASP A 67 3.90 22.21 -34.56
N LYS A 68 3.66 23.34 -33.88
CA LYS A 68 2.36 23.70 -33.26
C LYS A 68 1.22 23.95 -34.28
N SER A 69 1.47 23.72 -35.57
CA SER A 69 0.52 23.94 -36.65
C SER A 69 -0.48 22.79 -36.84
N HIS A 70 -0.36 21.69 -36.09
CA HIS A 70 -1.17 20.48 -36.26
C HIS A 70 -2.08 20.18 -35.06
N SER A 71 -3.28 19.65 -35.35
CA SER A 71 -4.25 19.21 -34.34
C SER A 71 -3.88 17.83 -33.79
N GLU A 72 -3.84 17.67 -32.47
CA GLU A 72 -3.54 16.38 -31.82
C GLU A 72 -4.55 15.28 -32.23
N PRO A 73 -4.10 14.02 -32.44
CA PRO A 73 -4.96 12.95 -32.92
C PRO A 73 -5.90 12.36 -31.85
N GLY A 74 -5.68 12.69 -30.56
CA GLY A 74 -6.44 12.17 -29.41
C GLY A 74 -5.66 11.13 -28.61
N VAL A 75 -6.32 10.51 -27.63
CA VAL A 75 -5.75 9.44 -26.78
C VAL A 75 -6.37 8.10 -27.17
N LEU A 76 -5.53 7.13 -27.53
CA LEU A 76 -5.96 5.76 -27.85
C LEU A 76 -6.06 4.95 -26.54
N ILE A 77 -7.18 4.26 -26.34
CA ILE A 77 -7.47 3.50 -25.11
C ILE A 77 -7.98 2.12 -25.49
N TRP A 78 -7.47 1.07 -24.86
CA TRP A 78 -7.93 -0.31 -25.07
C TRP A 78 -8.05 -1.11 -23.78
N GLY A 79 -8.83 -2.19 -23.83
CA GLY A 79 -9.17 -3.05 -22.70
C GLY A 79 -9.77 -4.37 -23.17
N GLY A 80 -9.05 -5.47 -23.00
CA GLY A 80 -9.40 -6.75 -23.62
C GLY A 80 -9.52 -6.59 -25.14
N PRO A 81 -10.66 -6.95 -25.77
CA PRO A 81 -10.93 -6.66 -27.17
C PRO A 81 -11.53 -5.27 -27.42
N SER A 82 -11.82 -4.48 -26.38
CA SER A 82 -12.40 -3.14 -26.53
C SER A 82 -11.35 -2.10 -26.90
N VAL A 83 -11.70 -1.17 -27.79
CA VAL A 83 -10.87 -0.03 -28.18
C VAL A 83 -11.71 1.22 -28.39
N THR A 84 -11.16 2.38 -28.05
CA THR A 84 -11.74 3.69 -28.39
C THR A 84 -10.63 4.74 -28.60
N LEU A 85 -11.01 5.85 -29.24
CA LEU A 85 -10.17 7.03 -29.42
C LEU A 85 -10.85 8.21 -28.73
N LEU A 86 -10.25 8.69 -27.64
CA LEU A 86 -10.73 9.84 -26.89
C LEU A 86 -10.31 11.14 -27.59
N PRO A 87 -11.25 12.02 -27.98
CA PRO A 87 -10.91 13.29 -28.62
C PRO A 87 -10.11 14.22 -27.68
N PRO A 88 -9.21 15.07 -28.21
CA PRO A 88 -8.46 16.04 -27.41
C PRO A 88 -9.38 16.98 -26.60
N SER A 89 -10.54 17.36 -27.14
CA SER A 89 -11.52 18.21 -26.44
C SER A 89 -12.09 17.54 -25.19
N SER A 90 -12.31 16.23 -25.22
CA SER A 90 -12.77 15.46 -24.06
C SER A 90 -11.68 15.37 -23.00
N LEU A 91 -10.41 15.17 -23.40
CA LEU A 91 -9.28 15.21 -22.47
C LEU A 91 -9.15 16.60 -21.82
N GLN A 92 -9.24 17.67 -22.62
CA GLN A 92 -9.18 19.04 -22.11
C GLN A 92 -10.33 19.36 -21.14
N ALA A 93 -11.53 18.82 -21.40
CA ALA A 93 -12.65 18.94 -20.46
C ALA A 93 -12.32 18.28 -19.11
N LEU A 94 -11.73 17.08 -19.12
CA LEU A 94 -11.29 16.39 -17.90
C LEU A 94 -10.19 17.15 -17.16
N ILE A 95 -9.20 17.70 -17.87
CA ILE A 95 -8.11 18.51 -17.28
C ILE A 95 -8.66 19.78 -16.62
N SER A 96 -9.65 20.42 -17.25
CA SER A 96 -10.30 21.62 -16.73
C SER A 96 -11.35 21.35 -15.64
N GLY A 97 -11.60 20.08 -15.30
CA GLY A 97 -12.62 19.68 -14.32
C GLY A 97 -14.07 19.91 -14.81
N THR A 98 -14.27 20.02 -16.12
CA THR A 98 -15.59 20.15 -16.74
C THR A 98 -16.07 18.80 -17.27
N THR A 99 -17.39 18.61 -17.35
CA THR A 99 -17.95 17.40 -17.95
C THR A 99 -17.79 17.46 -19.47
N PRO A 100 -17.24 16.42 -20.12
CA PRO A 100 -17.22 16.35 -21.58
C PRO A 100 -18.62 16.55 -22.16
N THR A 101 -18.74 17.42 -23.18
CA THR A 101 -20.03 17.75 -23.81
C THR A 101 -20.56 16.66 -24.75
N ALA A 102 -19.71 15.72 -25.16
CA ALA A 102 -20.08 14.57 -25.99
C ALA A 102 -20.62 13.42 -25.13
N ALA A 103 -21.46 12.57 -25.73
CA ALA A 103 -21.85 11.29 -25.14
C ALA A 103 -20.61 10.42 -24.83
N ALA A 104 -20.78 9.37 -24.03
CA ALA A 104 -19.70 8.41 -23.73
C ALA A 104 -18.99 7.97 -25.03
N PRO A 105 -17.64 7.88 -25.03
CA PRO A 105 -16.90 7.55 -26.23
C PRO A 105 -17.34 6.18 -26.77
N PRO A 106 -17.50 6.02 -28.10
CA PRO A 106 -17.97 4.77 -28.65
C PRO A 106 -16.95 3.66 -28.40
N GLU A 107 -17.45 2.52 -27.90
CA GLU A 107 -16.68 1.29 -27.70
C GLU A 107 -16.73 0.44 -28.97
N PHE A 108 -15.56 0.14 -29.53
CA PHE A 108 -15.41 -0.79 -30.67
C PHE A 108 -14.76 -2.09 -30.21
N LYS A 109 -15.09 -3.21 -30.87
CA LYS A 109 -14.57 -4.55 -30.52
C LYS A 109 -13.64 -5.06 -31.61
N ALA A 110 -12.37 -5.25 -31.26
CA ALA A 110 -11.40 -6.00 -32.05
C ALA A 110 -11.76 -7.50 -32.06
N PRO A 111 -11.28 -8.28 -33.06
CA PRO A 111 -11.55 -9.71 -33.16
C PRO A 111 -10.84 -10.56 -32.08
N ASP A 112 -9.88 -9.97 -31.37
CA ASP A 112 -9.02 -10.65 -30.39
C ASP A 112 -8.62 -9.67 -29.26
N TRP A 113 -8.02 -10.20 -28.20
CA TRP A 113 -7.45 -9.42 -27.10
C TRP A 113 -6.28 -8.55 -27.58
N LEU A 114 -6.20 -7.31 -27.08
CA LEU A 114 -5.19 -6.32 -27.47
C LEU A 114 -4.12 -6.14 -26.39
N TYR A 115 -2.84 -6.12 -26.80
CA TYR A 115 -1.69 -5.90 -25.90
C TYR A 115 -1.13 -4.48 -25.96
N ASP A 116 -0.94 -3.93 -27.16
CA ASP A 116 -0.36 -2.61 -27.35
C ASP A 116 -0.94 -1.92 -28.60
N GLY A 117 -0.75 -0.61 -28.70
CA GLY A 117 -1.32 0.21 -29.77
C GLY A 117 -0.62 1.54 -29.96
N ILE A 118 -0.47 1.97 -31.21
CA ILE A 118 0.13 3.26 -31.56
C ILE A 118 -0.68 3.97 -32.63
N LEU A 119 -0.63 5.30 -32.61
CA LEU A 119 -1.18 6.16 -33.66
C LEU A 119 -0.07 6.58 -34.62
N PHE A 120 -0.39 6.63 -35.92
CA PHE A 120 0.52 7.18 -36.91
C PHE A 120 0.50 8.72 -36.87
N PRO A 121 1.65 9.39 -37.02
CA PRO A 121 1.69 10.83 -37.24
C PRO A 121 0.90 11.18 -38.50
N CYS A 122 -0.19 11.93 -38.37
CA CYS A 122 -0.97 12.38 -39.50
C CYS A 122 -0.68 13.87 -39.74
N ARG A 123 -0.14 14.21 -40.92
CA ARG A 123 -0.15 15.59 -41.42
C ARG A 123 -1.60 15.97 -41.76
N ARG A 124 -2.38 16.33 -40.75
CA ARG A 124 -3.77 16.76 -40.94
C ARG A 124 -3.76 18.11 -41.66
N ASN A 125 -4.16 18.09 -42.92
CA ASN A 125 -4.45 19.30 -43.70
C ASN A 125 -5.89 19.78 -43.43
N SER A 126 -6.76 18.89 -42.95
CA SER A 126 -8.15 19.16 -42.55
C SER A 126 -8.53 18.41 -41.26
N PRO A 127 -9.43 18.95 -40.41
CA PRO A 127 -10.04 18.22 -39.29
C PRO A 127 -10.81 16.96 -39.69
N SER A 128 -11.14 16.81 -40.99
CA SER A 128 -11.81 15.64 -41.55
C SER A 128 -10.85 14.51 -41.93
N ASP A 129 -9.53 14.73 -41.86
CA ASP A 129 -8.56 13.71 -42.25
C ASP A 129 -8.59 12.53 -41.26
N PRO A 130 -8.58 11.28 -41.75
CA PRO A 130 -8.67 10.10 -40.91
C PRO A 130 -7.50 10.02 -39.93
N VAL A 131 -7.79 9.65 -38.68
CA VAL A 131 -6.75 9.15 -37.77
C VAL A 131 -6.49 7.71 -38.10
N ALA A 132 -5.22 7.32 -38.27
CA ALA A 132 -4.84 5.93 -38.48
C ALA A 132 -3.87 5.46 -37.39
N GLY A 133 -3.89 4.16 -37.15
CA GLY A 133 -2.98 3.52 -36.20
C GLY A 133 -2.96 2.01 -36.38
N VAL A 134 -2.23 1.34 -35.51
CA VAL A 134 -2.16 -0.12 -35.44
C VAL A 134 -2.27 -0.59 -33.99
N LEU A 135 -2.83 -1.77 -33.83
CA LEU A 135 -2.91 -2.51 -32.57
C LEU A 135 -2.22 -3.86 -32.75
N VAL A 136 -1.70 -4.45 -31.68
CA VAL A 136 -1.19 -5.83 -31.67
C VAL A 136 -2.07 -6.74 -30.82
N THR A 137 -2.45 -7.88 -31.40
CA THR A 137 -3.35 -8.87 -30.78
C THR A 137 -2.61 -9.93 -29.97
N ALA A 138 -3.35 -10.73 -29.19
CA ALA A 138 -2.80 -11.83 -28.41
C ALA A 138 -2.27 -13.00 -29.25
N HIS A 139 -2.66 -13.09 -30.51
CA HIS A 139 -2.13 -14.08 -31.47
C HIS A 139 -1.02 -13.50 -32.36
N ASN A 140 -0.29 -12.47 -31.91
CA ASN A 140 0.82 -11.84 -32.64
C ASN A 140 0.42 -11.30 -34.03
N GLU A 141 -0.74 -10.66 -34.11
CA GLU A 141 -1.23 -10.05 -35.35
C GLU A 141 -1.27 -8.52 -35.19
N ILE A 142 -0.84 -7.80 -36.22
CA ILE A 142 -1.07 -6.36 -36.34
C ILE A 142 -2.44 -6.13 -36.95
N LEU A 143 -3.24 -5.31 -36.29
CA LEU A 143 -4.56 -4.85 -36.70
C LEU A 143 -4.53 -3.35 -36.99
N PRO A 144 -4.42 -2.94 -38.26
CA PRO A 144 -4.54 -1.54 -38.65
C PRO A 144 -5.95 -1.04 -38.41
N PHE A 145 -6.11 0.23 -38.04
CA PHE A 145 -7.41 0.86 -37.93
C PHE A 145 -7.40 2.29 -38.44
N SER A 146 -8.58 2.79 -38.81
CA SER A 146 -8.79 4.18 -39.20
C SER A 146 -10.09 4.73 -38.60
N VAL A 147 -10.05 5.96 -38.08
CA VAL A 147 -11.17 6.67 -37.50
C VAL A 147 -11.54 7.86 -38.37
N ASN A 148 -12.80 7.88 -38.83
CA ASN A 148 -13.36 8.97 -39.62
C ASN A 148 -14.44 9.72 -38.82
N ALA A 149 -14.45 11.05 -38.91
CA ALA A 149 -15.54 11.87 -38.39
C ALA A 149 -16.69 11.92 -39.43
N ASN A 150 -17.83 11.30 -39.14
CA ASN A 150 -19.00 11.42 -40.02
C ASN A 150 -19.65 12.79 -39.80
N THR A 151 -19.61 13.65 -40.83
CA THR A 151 -20.36 14.91 -40.91
C THR A 151 -21.72 14.75 -41.61
N ALA A 152 -22.14 13.52 -41.91
CA ALA A 152 -23.23 13.23 -42.85
C ALA A 152 -24.67 13.40 -42.31
N THR A 153 -24.89 13.89 -41.09
CA THR A 153 -26.25 14.16 -40.58
C THR A 153 -26.56 15.65 -40.60
N THR A 154 -27.59 16.05 -41.35
CA THR A 154 -28.15 17.42 -41.50
C THR A 154 -28.73 18.04 -40.21
N THR A 155 -28.44 17.46 -39.04
CA THR A 155 -28.78 17.99 -37.71
C THR A 155 -27.49 18.35 -36.95
N PRO A 156 -27.27 19.61 -36.52
CA PRO A 156 -25.97 20.10 -36.05
C PRO A 156 -25.50 19.61 -34.67
N THR A 157 -26.03 18.53 -34.12
CA THR A 157 -25.84 18.19 -32.69
C THR A 157 -25.15 16.85 -32.39
N THR A 158 -24.85 15.99 -33.36
CA THR A 158 -24.17 14.70 -33.07
C THR A 158 -23.17 14.29 -34.16
N THR A 159 -21.91 14.70 -34.03
CA THR A 159 -20.78 14.10 -34.76
C THR A 159 -20.60 12.65 -34.29
N THR A 160 -20.87 11.68 -35.15
CA THR A 160 -20.63 10.26 -34.87
C THR A 160 -19.24 9.87 -35.38
N THR A 161 -18.37 9.36 -34.50
CA THR A 161 -17.07 8.81 -34.88
C THR A 161 -17.24 7.35 -35.31
N ASN A 162 -16.66 6.98 -36.45
CA ASN A 162 -16.68 5.59 -36.94
C ASN A 162 -15.25 5.06 -37.02
N LEU A 163 -14.97 3.94 -36.34
CA LEU A 163 -13.68 3.25 -36.38
C LEU A 163 -13.81 2.02 -37.27
N THR A 164 -12.91 1.90 -38.23
CA THR A 164 -12.85 0.79 -39.18
C THR A 164 -11.55 0.01 -38.99
N PHE A 165 -11.66 -1.32 -38.94
CA PHE A 165 -10.52 -2.22 -38.85
C PHE A 165 -10.08 -2.68 -40.25
N GLY A 166 -8.76 -2.68 -40.48
CA GLY A 166 -8.12 -3.19 -41.69
C GLY A 166 -7.85 -4.70 -41.62
N PRO A 167 -7.19 -5.26 -42.66
CA PRO A 167 -6.80 -6.67 -42.67
C PRO A 167 -5.72 -6.95 -41.62
N LEU A 168 -5.84 -8.10 -40.94
CA LEU A 168 -4.82 -8.61 -40.02
C LEU A 168 -3.54 -9.00 -40.78
N ALA A 169 -2.38 -8.71 -40.19
CA ALA A 169 -1.08 -9.08 -40.73
C ALA A 169 -0.21 -9.71 -39.63
N SER A 170 0.42 -10.84 -39.92
CA SER A 170 1.25 -11.54 -38.94
C SER A 170 2.32 -12.39 -39.63
N PRO A 171 3.55 -12.47 -39.09
CA PRO A 171 4.56 -13.41 -39.56
C PRO A 171 4.32 -14.84 -39.05
N SER A 172 3.74 -15.00 -37.86
CA SER A 172 3.40 -16.27 -37.19
C SER A 172 2.43 -16.01 -36.03
N ARG A 173 1.66 -17.03 -35.60
CA ARG A 173 0.53 -16.84 -34.65
C ARG A 173 0.71 -17.53 -33.28
N PRO A 174 1.82 -17.35 -32.55
CA PRO A 174 1.92 -17.83 -31.18
C PRO A 174 1.01 -17.03 -30.24
N ILE A 175 0.65 -17.63 -29.10
CA ILE A 175 -0.02 -16.93 -28.02
C ILE A 175 1.00 -16.04 -27.30
N LEU A 176 0.67 -14.76 -27.15
CA LEU A 176 1.46 -13.77 -26.46
C LEU A 176 1.00 -13.57 -25.01
N TYR A 177 1.94 -13.21 -24.14
CA TYR A 177 1.62 -12.58 -22.84
C TYR A 177 2.05 -11.13 -22.77
N SER A 178 2.90 -10.68 -23.68
CA SER A 178 3.30 -9.29 -23.78
C SER A 178 3.63 -8.92 -25.22
N ALA A 179 3.43 -7.66 -25.56
CA ALA A 179 3.90 -7.08 -26.81
C ALA A 179 4.30 -5.62 -26.60
N SER A 180 5.20 -5.13 -27.43
CA SER A 180 5.54 -3.70 -27.48
C SER A 180 5.72 -3.25 -28.92
N LEU A 181 5.10 -2.13 -29.26
CA LEU A 181 5.19 -1.49 -30.56
C LEU A 181 6.09 -0.26 -30.49
N ARG A 182 6.93 -0.09 -31.50
CA ARG A 182 7.75 1.13 -31.67
C ARG A 182 7.69 1.60 -33.11
N LEU A 183 7.28 2.85 -33.30
CA LEU A 183 7.34 3.49 -34.61
C LEU A 183 8.77 3.90 -34.95
N LEU A 184 9.26 3.56 -36.16
CA LEU A 184 10.61 3.88 -36.61
C LEU A 184 10.62 5.17 -37.47
N PRO A 185 11.44 6.18 -37.13
CA PRO A 185 11.75 7.32 -38.01
C PRO A 185 12.57 6.89 -39.24
N PRO A 186 12.65 7.69 -40.33
CA PRO A 186 12.11 9.05 -40.50
C PRO A 186 10.68 9.12 -41.08
N ASP A 187 10.21 8.09 -41.79
CA ASP A 187 8.94 8.14 -42.52
C ASP A 187 7.72 7.75 -41.68
N ALA A 188 7.93 7.20 -40.46
CA ALA A 188 6.88 6.81 -39.53
C ALA A 188 5.82 5.85 -40.15
N THR A 189 6.23 5.06 -41.13
CA THR A 189 5.41 4.02 -41.79
C THR A 189 5.79 2.60 -41.36
N THR A 190 6.91 2.43 -40.65
CA THR A 190 7.42 1.12 -40.23
C THR A 190 7.28 0.97 -38.72
N VAL A 191 6.63 -0.11 -38.30
CA VAL A 191 6.39 -0.46 -36.90
C VAL A 191 7.27 -1.65 -36.54
N LEU A 192 8.13 -1.48 -35.55
CA LEU A 192 8.87 -2.57 -34.92
C LEU A 192 8.00 -3.20 -33.83
N VAL A 193 7.91 -4.52 -33.84
CA VAL A 193 7.09 -5.33 -32.93
C VAL A 193 8.02 -6.24 -32.14
N ALA A 194 7.93 -6.18 -30.81
CA ALA A 194 8.45 -7.23 -29.93
C ALA A 194 7.27 -8.03 -29.40
N ALA A 195 7.28 -9.34 -29.63
CA ALA A 195 6.20 -10.26 -29.25
C ALA A 195 6.74 -11.29 -28.25
N GLY A 196 6.36 -11.15 -26.98
CA GLY A 196 6.73 -12.05 -25.89
C GLY A 196 5.73 -13.19 -25.78
N THR A 197 6.18 -14.41 -26.08
CA THR A 197 5.32 -15.59 -26.15
C THR A 197 5.12 -16.27 -24.80
N VAL A 198 4.09 -17.11 -24.70
CA VAL A 198 3.90 -18.05 -23.57
C VAL A 198 4.97 -19.14 -23.50
N PHE A 199 5.78 -19.31 -24.55
CA PHE A 199 6.77 -20.38 -24.67
C PHE A 199 8.20 -19.96 -24.25
N GLY A 200 8.37 -18.72 -23.76
CA GLY A 200 9.68 -18.18 -23.37
C GLY A 200 10.52 -17.66 -24.53
N GLU A 201 9.89 -17.49 -25.69
CA GLU A 201 10.50 -16.93 -26.90
C GLU A 201 10.07 -15.47 -27.09
N ILE A 202 10.96 -14.64 -27.64
CA ILE A 202 10.65 -13.25 -28.02
C ILE A 202 10.87 -13.08 -29.52
N ILE A 203 9.81 -12.79 -30.26
CA ILE A 203 9.87 -12.59 -31.71
C ILE A 203 9.93 -11.09 -31.99
N VAL A 204 11.00 -10.65 -32.66
CA VAL A 204 11.17 -9.24 -33.07
C VAL A 204 10.99 -9.14 -34.58
N TRP A 205 10.05 -8.31 -35.03
CA TRP A 205 9.69 -8.21 -36.45
C TRP A 205 9.20 -6.81 -36.84
N LYS A 206 9.25 -6.48 -38.13
CA LYS A 206 8.78 -5.21 -38.70
C LYS A 206 7.49 -5.39 -39.48
N TYR A 207 6.58 -4.44 -39.29
CA TYR A 207 5.38 -4.25 -40.10
C TYR A 207 5.50 -2.95 -40.90
N HIS A 208 5.38 -3.04 -42.23
CA HIS A 208 5.43 -1.88 -43.12
C HIS A 208 4.01 -1.45 -43.51
N HIS A 209 3.61 -0.26 -43.10
CA HIS A 209 2.33 0.34 -43.48
C HIS A 209 2.46 1.03 -44.84
N HIS A 210 1.67 0.58 -45.82
CA HIS A 210 1.58 1.23 -47.12
C HIS A 210 0.38 2.21 -47.14
N HIS A 211 0.61 3.44 -47.57
CA HIS A 211 -0.48 4.37 -47.88
C HIS A 211 -1.34 3.77 -49.01
N TYR A 212 -2.61 3.51 -48.71
CA TYR A 212 -3.56 2.91 -49.64
C TYR A 212 -3.68 3.76 -50.92
N SER A 213 -3.15 3.26 -52.04
CA SER A 213 -3.44 3.78 -53.37
C SER A 213 -4.56 2.94 -53.99
N PRO A 214 -5.72 3.53 -54.34
CA PRO A 214 -6.82 2.76 -54.91
C PRO A 214 -6.38 2.09 -56.23
N GLY A 215 -6.22 0.76 -56.20
CA GLY A 215 -5.83 -0.06 -57.36
C GLY A 215 -4.63 -1.00 -57.14
N SER A 216 -3.81 -0.81 -56.10
CA SER A 216 -2.67 -1.70 -55.81
C SER A 216 -3.07 -2.85 -54.87
N LYS A 217 -3.03 -4.10 -55.35
CA LYS A 217 -3.14 -5.32 -54.52
C LYS A 217 -1.83 -5.63 -53.77
N GLN A 218 -1.18 -4.65 -53.16
CA GLN A 218 0.02 -4.89 -52.36
C GLN A 218 -0.39 -5.35 -50.96
N GLN A 219 0.02 -6.55 -50.59
CA GLN A 219 -0.17 -7.09 -49.24
C GLN A 219 0.81 -6.40 -48.26
N PRO A 220 0.43 -6.23 -46.98
CA PRO A 220 1.33 -5.73 -45.95
C PRO A 220 2.59 -6.61 -45.85
N GLN A 221 3.77 -5.97 -45.82
CA GLN A 221 5.05 -6.69 -45.74
C GLN A 221 5.52 -6.83 -44.28
N CYS A 222 5.48 -8.07 -43.78
CA CYS A 222 6.06 -8.45 -42.49
C CYS A 222 7.49 -8.97 -42.70
N GLN A 223 8.42 -8.55 -41.83
CA GLN A 223 9.82 -9.02 -41.85
C GLN A 223 10.25 -9.42 -40.44
N VAL A 224 10.50 -10.71 -40.20
CA VAL A 224 11.07 -11.19 -38.93
C VAL A 224 12.55 -10.84 -38.87
N LEU A 225 12.99 -10.26 -37.76
CA LEU A 225 14.38 -9.88 -37.51
C LEU A 225 15.08 -10.93 -36.62
N HIS A 226 14.46 -11.27 -35.49
CA HIS A 226 15.07 -12.14 -34.47
C HIS A 226 14.02 -13.00 -33.76
N VAL A 227 14.44 -14.19 -33.31
CA VAL A 227 13.69 -15.05 -32.38
C VAL A 227 14.60 -15.35 -31.19
N PHE A 228 14.45 -14.60 -30.11
CA PHE A 228 15.28 -14.78 -28.92
C PHE A 228 14.77 -15.93 -28.06
N THR A 229 15.69 -16.83 -27.71
CA THR A 229 15.47 -17.92 -26.75
C THR A 229 16.37 -17.73 -25.53
N GLY A 230 15.91 -18.14 -24.35
CA GLY A 230 16.76 -18.14 -23.15
C GLY A 230 16.02 -17.99 -21.83
N HIS A 231 14.81 -17.43 -21.86
CA HIS A 231 13.91 -17.51 -20.70
C HIS A 231 13.41 -18.95 -20.51
N GLU A 232 13.17 -19.33 -19.26
CA GLU A 232 12.70 -20.67 -18.90
C GLU A 232 11.17 -20.75 -18.71
N GLY A 233 10.52 -19.60 -18.70
CA GLY A 233 9.07 -19.51 -18.64
C GLY A 233 8.53 -18.36 -19.49
N SER A 234 7.27 -18.00 -19.26
CA SER A 234 6.52 -17.12 -20.15
C SER A 234 7.04 -15.68 -20.11
N ILE A 235 6.95 -14.96 -21.23
CA ILE A 235 7.43 -13.57 -21.32
C ILE A 235 6.30 -12.59 -20.93
N PHE A 236 6.36 -12.05 -19.72
CA PHE A 236 5.34 -11.14 -19.20
C PHE A 236 5.58 -9.66 -19.51
N GLY A 237 6.80 -9.27 -19.89
CA GLY A 237 7.09 -7.90 -20.26
C GLY A 237 8.22 -7.80 -21.28
N VAL A 238 8.02 -6.90 -22.25
CA VAL A 238 9.02 -6.48 -23.24
C VAL A 238 8.97 -4.97 -23.42
N SER A 239 10.11 -4.34 -23.68
CA SER A 239 10.19 -2.90 -23.95
C SER A 239 11.43 -2.55 -24.78
N PHE A 240 11.27 -1.73 -25.81
CA PHE A 240 12.37 -1.21 -26.61
C PHE A 240 13.01 0.03 -25.97
N SER A 241 14.33 0.17 -26.12
CA SER A 241 15.02 1.43 -25.84
C SER A 241 14.81 2.44 -26.98
N ASP A 242 15.08 3.70 -26.71
CA ASP A 242 15.40 4.66 -27.77
C ASP A 242 16.70 4.23 -28.49
N GLU A 243 16.90 4.76 -29.70
CA GLU A 243 18.15 4.55 -30.42
C GLU A 243 19.25 5.38 -29.77
N MET A 244 20.35 4.73 -29.38
CA MET A 244 21.46 5.36 -28.69
C MET A 244 22.60 5.61 -29.67
N GLU A 245 23.13 6.84 -29.65
CA GLU A 245 24.35 7.20 -30.37
C GLU A 245 25.57 6.89 -29.51
N LEU A 246 26.49 6.08 -30.03
CA LEU A 246 27.73 5.72 -29.37
C LEU A 246 28.82 6.74 -29.70
N ALA A 247 29.65 7.08 -28.70
CA ALA A 247 30.78 8.00 -28.90
C ALA A 247 31.85 7.34 -29.80
N PRO A 248 32.55 8.10 -30.66
CA PRO A 248 33.69 7.59 -31.41
C PRO A 248 34.85 7.24 -30.46
N ASP A 249 35.61 6.19 -30.79
CA ASP A 249 36.84 5.82 -30.08
C ASP A 249 37.88 6.93 -30.23
N ASP A 250 38.29 7.57 -29.13
CA ASP A 250 39.35 8.59 -29.10
C ASP A 250 40.79 7.98 -29.07
N ASP A 251 40.94 6.67 -29.31
CA ASP A 251 42.21 5.94 -29.14
C ASP A 251 43.03 5.71 -30.43
N ASP A 252 42.75 6.40 -31.54
CA ASP A 252 43.61 6.34 -32.75
C ASP A 252 44.67 7.47 -32.76
N ASP A 253 45.61 7.40 -31.81
CA ASP A 253 46.86 8.16 -31.89
C ASP A 253 47.80 7.50 -32.90
N GLY A 254 47.73 7.95 -34.16
CA GLY A 254 48.84 7.73 -35.11
C GLY A 254 48.50 7.35 -36.54
N GLY A 255 47.98 8.32 -37.30
CA GLY A 255 48.42 8.55 -38.67
C GLY A 255 48.13 7.47 -39.71
N ARG A 256 46.97 7.58 -40.37
CA ARG A 256 46.86 7.43 -41.83
C ARG A 256 45.61 8.15 -42.33
N GLY A 257 45.81 9.23 -43.07
CA GLY A 257 44.75 9.94 -43.76
C GLY A 257 44.03 9.00 -44.73
N GLY A 258 42.76 8.72 -44.42
CA GLY A 258 41.81 8.05 -45.28
C GLY A 258 40.45 8.67 -45.05
N SER A 259 39.98 9.46 -46.01
CA SER A 259 38.66 10.09 -46.05
C SER A 259 37.56 9.04 -46.28
N GLY A 260 37.32 8.17 -45.30
CA GLY A 260 36.11 7.37 -45.21
C GLY A 260 35.22 7.96 -44.12
N GLY A 261 34.00 8.39 -44.47
CA GLY A 261 33.04 8.89 -43.47
C GLY A 261 32.74 7.80 -42.45
N GLY A 262 33.31 7.92 -41.26
CA GLY A 262 33.06 7.01 -40.14
C GLY A 262 31.58 7.06 -39.77
N GLN A 263 30.84 6.01 -40.11
CA GLN A 263 29.44 5.89 -39.78
C GLN A 263 29.34 5.68 -38.26
N GLN A 264 28.76 6.66 -37.57
CA GLN A 264 28.62 6.65 -36.11
C GLN A 264 27.81 5.41 -35.69
N ALA A 265 28.37 4.58 -34.82
CA ALA A 265 27.72 3.35 -34.39
C ALA A 265 26.47 3.67 -33.57
N ARG A 266 25.34 3.06 -33.93
CA ARG A 266 24.04 3.20 -33.25
C ARG A 266 23.64 1.87 -32.64
N ALA A 267 23.05 1.92 -31.45
CA ALA A 267 22.56 0.75 -30.75
C ALA A 267 21.09 0.90 -30.38
N ARG A 268 20.32 -0.19 -30.53
CA ARG A 268 18.98 -0.32 -29.99
C ARG A 268 18.89 -1.59 -29.17
N LEU A 269 18.29 -1.48 -27.99
CA LEU A 269 18.11 -2.58 -27.06
C LEU A 269 16.64 -2.95 -26.90
N LEU A 270 16.45 -4.20 -26.51
CA LEU A 270 15.20 -4.75 -26.01
C LEU A 270 15.44 -5.25 -24.60
N VAL A 271 14.57 -4.93 -23.65
CA VAL A 271 14.55 -5.56 -22.32
C VAL A 271 13.34 -6.47 -22.20
N SER A 272 13.51 -7.62 -21.55
CA SER A 272 12.44 -8.58 -21.27
C SER A 272 12.44 -9.07 -19.83
N CYS A 273 11.28 -9.55 -19.37
CA CYS A 273 11.12 -10.26 -18.11
C CYS A 273 10.15 -11.43 -18.19
N SER A 274 10.30 -12.38 -17.27
CA SER A 274 9.56 -13.64 -17.25
C SER A 274 9.14 -14.07 -15.83
N ASP A 275 8.24 -15.04 -15.73
CA ASP A 275 7.94 -15.76 -14.49
C ASP A 275 9.11 -16.59 -13.94
N ASP A 276 10.14 -16.83 -14.75
CA ASP A 276 11.44 -17.35 -14.30
C ASP A 276 12.22 -16.37 -13.39
N ARG A 277 11.67 -15.16 -13.16
CA ARG A 277 12.20 -14.10 -12.29
C ARG A 277 13.45 -13.40 -12.82
N THR A 278 13.80 -13.63 -14.09
CA THR A 278 14.95 -12.98 -14.73
C THR A 278 14.54 -11.74 -15.53
N VAL A 279 15.44 -10.76 -15.56
CA VAL A 279 15.44 -9.61 -16.48
C VAL A 279 16.59 -9.82 -17.47
N ARG A 280 16.30 -9.67 -18.76
CA ARG A 280 17.30 -9.86 -19.83
C ARG A 280 17.32 -8.66 -20.77
N VAL A 281 18.51 -8.30 -21.24
CA VAL A 281 18.71 -7.24 -22.23
C VAL A 281 19.27 -7.87 -23.51
N TRP A 282 18.74 -7.46 -24.65
CA TRP A 282 19.05 -8.00 -25.97
C TRP A 282 19.45 -6.87 -26.93
N ASP A 283 20.44 -7.13 -27.78
CA ASP A 283 20.85 -6.23 -28.87
C ASP A 283 19.96 -6.48 -30.10
N VAL A 284 19.15 -5.47 -30.49
CA VAL A 284 18.28 -5.51 -31.68
C VAL A 284 18.74 -4.54 -32.77
N SER A 285 20.00 -4.12 -32.73
CA SER A 285 20.60 -3.20 -33.70
C SER A 285 20.81 -3.90 -35.04
N GLU A 286 20.42 -3.24 -36.13
CA GLU A 286 20.66 -3.70 -37.50
C GLU A 286 22.13 -3.48 -37.85
N ARG A 287 22.92 -4.56 -37.92
CA ARG A 287 24.32 -4.51 -38.37
C ARG A 287 24.32 -4.57 -39.89
N GLY A 288 24.94 -3.60 -40.54
CA GLY A 288 25.08 -3.54 -42.00
C GLY A 288 26.04 -4.63 -42.51
N ASP A 289 25.63 -5.89 -42.46
CA ASP A 289 26.42 -6.96 -43.08
C ASP A 289 26.30 -6.83 -44.60
N GLY A 290 27.41 -6.55 -45.26
CA GLY A 290 27.56 -6.45 -46.72
C GLY A 290 27.34 -7.76 -47.49
N ARG A 291 26.39 -8.60 -47.05
CA ARG A 291 25.97 -9.86 -47.69
C ARG A 291 24.44 -9.91 -47.80
N GLY A 292 23.87 -8.96 -48.53
CA GLY A 292 22.43 -8.91 -48.76
C GLY A 292 22.03 -7.97 -49.89
N GLY A 293 22.91 -7.78 -50.88
CA GLY A 293 22.52 -7.15 -52.14
C GLY A 293 21.71 -8.15 -52.97
N GLY A 294 20.39 -8.00 -52.97
CA GLY A 294 19.50 -8.61 -53.97
C GLY A 294 18.59 -9.73 -53.44
N GLU A 295 17.38 -9.37 -53.02
CA GLU A 295 16.09 -9.92 -53.51
C GLU A 295 14.97 -9.44 -52.56
N HIS A 296 14.04 -8.66 -53.11
CA HIS A 296 12.83 -8.27 -52.42
C HIS A 296 11.93 -9.47 -52.15
N GLY A 297 11.48 -9.64 -50.90
CA GLY A 297 10.15 -10.20 -50.62
C GLY A 297 10.03 -11.70 -50.32
N ARG A 298 11.05 -12.37 -49.78
CA ARG A 298 10.87 -13.71 -49.20
C ARG A 298 10.95 -13.66 -47.67
N VAL A 299 9.84 -14.02 -47.03
CA VAL A 299 9.79 -14.44 -45.63
C VAL A 299 10.92 -15.45 -45.43
N ASP A 300 11.89 -15.17 -44.55
CA ASP A 300 12.98 -16.11 -44.30
C ASP A 300 12.41 -17.30 -43.51
N GLU A 301 11.85 -18.28 -44.23
CA GLU A 301 11.21 -19.49 -43.68
C GLU A 301 12.12 -20.23 -42.68
N ARG A 302 13.44 -20.02 -42.75
CA ARG A 302 14.40 -20.59 -41.79
C ARG A 302 14.29 -19.99 -40.39
N VAL A 303 14.14 -18.68 -40.25
CA VAL A 303 14.07 -17.99 -38.94
C VAL A 303 12.70 -18.19 -38.30
N LEU A 304 11.64 -18.27 -39.11
CA LEU A 304 10.28 -18.54 -38.64
C LEU A 304 10.07 -19.98 -38.17
N GLY A 305 10.74 -20.96 -38.78
CA GLY A 305 10.70 -22.36 -38.33
C GLY A 305 11.27 -22.60 -36.93
N GLU A 306 11.95 -21.62 -36.34
CA GLU A 306 12.50 -21.68 -34.98
C GLU A 306 11.51 -21.25 -33.89
N ALA A 307 10.49 -20.45 -34.24
CA ALA A 307 9.47 -19.98 -33.29
C ALA A 307 8.31 -20.99 -33.16
N ARG A 308 7.93 -21.32 -31.94
CA ARG A 308 6.86 -22.29 -31.67
C ARG A 308 5.48 -21.67 -31.87
N GLU A 309 4.71 -22.20 -32.82
CA GLU A 309 3.31 -21.79 -33.01
C GLU A 309 2.34 -22.47 -32.03
N THR A 310 2.66 -23.69 -31.58
CA THR A 310 1.83 -24.45 -30.63
C THR A 310 2.70 -25.12 -29.56
N GLY A 311 2.09 -25.51 -28.43
CA GLY A 311 2.78 -26.17 -27.31
C GLY A 311 3.30 -27.59 -27.61
N PHE A 312 3.08 -28.10 -28.83
CA PHE A 312 3.65 -29.36 -29.32
C PHE A 312 4.68 -29.02 -30.40
N GLY A 313 5.95 -29.39 -30.18
CA GLY A 313 7.05 -29.04 -31.08
C GLY A 313 6.79 -29.44 -32.54
N GLY A 314 7.00 -28.51 -33.47
CA GLY A 314 6.81 -28.71 -34.90
C GLY A 314 7.87 -29.62 -35.51
N GLY A 315 7.58 -30.92 -35.61
CA GLY A 315 8.32 -31.86 -36.45
C GLY A 315 7.92 -31.70 -37.92
N GLY A 316 8.57 -30.79 -38.64
CA GLY A 316 8.37 -30.58 -40.08
C GLY A 316 9.58 -31.02 -40.90
N GLY A 317 9.75 -32.33 -41.12
CA GLY A 317 10.77 -32.87 -42.02
C GLY A 317 10.57 -34.35 -42.30
N ALA A 318 9.98 -34.68 -43.44
CA ALA A 318 9.76 -36.05 -43.89
C ALA A 318 11.09 -36.81 -44.10
N GLY A 319 11.23 -37.97 -43.46
CA GLY A 319 12.33 -38.90 -43.70
C GLY A 319 12.33 -40.07 -42.70
N SER A 320 12.00 -41.26 -43.18
CA SER A 320 11.87 -42.53 -42.46
C SER A 320 12.99 -42.90 -41.48
N GLY A 321 12.64 -43.50 -40.32
CA GLY A 321 13.46 -44.55 -39.71
C GLY A 321 13.58 -44.58 -38.18
N SER A 322 12.83 -45.50 -37.56
CA SER A 322 13.04 -46.14 -36.24
C SER A 322 12.87 -45.30 -34.96
N ALA A 323 11.95 -45.78 -34.14
CA ALA A 323 11.80 -45.44 -32.74
C ALA A 323 12.91 -46.07 -31.88
N ALA A 324 13.56 -45.26 -31.05
CA ALA A 324 14.16 -45.68 -29.77
C ALA A 324 14.60 -44.45 -28.95
N GLY A 325 14.23 -44.43 -27.67
CA GLY A 325 14.98 -43.75 -26.61
C GLY A 325 14.59 -42.30 -26.31
N GLY A 326 14.04 -42.08 -25.12
CA GLY A 326 13.84 -40.74 -24.59
C GLY A 326 15.17 -40.05 -24.30
N ASP A 327 15.31 -38.84 -24.83
CA ASP A 327 15.94 -37.71 -24.19
C ASP A 327 15.31 -36.45 -24.80
N SER A 328 15.05 -35.48 -23.93
CA SER A 328 14.42 -34.20 -24.22
C SER A 328 15.17 -33.44 -25.33
N GLU A 329 14.58 -33.37 -26.53
CA GLU A 329 14.99 -32.49 -27.64
C GLU A 329 14.64 -31.00 -27.39
N ALA A 330 14.85 -30.52 -26.16
CA ALA A 330 14.80 -29.11 -25.78
C ALA A 330 16.23 -28.56 -25.73
N GLY A 331 16.89 -28.37 -26.88
CA GLY A 331 18.32 -28.04 -26.86
C GLY A 331 18.95 -27.42 -28.09
N ARG A 332 18.24 -27.18 -29.19
CA ARG A 332 18.82 -26.53 -30.37
C ARG A 332 18.17 -25.17 -30.65
N GLY A 333 18.38 -24.22 -29.75
CA GLY A 333 18.30 -22.80 -30.12
C GLY A 333 19.49 -22.47 -31.03
N SER A 334 19.26 -21.66 -32.06
CA SER A 334 20.33 -21.11 -32.90
C SER A 334 21.40 -20.48 -31.99
N VAL A 335 22.65 -20.89 -32.16
CA VAL A 335 23.81 -20.36 -31.40
C VAL A 335 23.95 -18.83 -31.61
N GLY A 336 23.37 -18.29 -32.69
CA GLY A 336 23.37 -16.87 -33.01
C GLY A 336 22.46 -16.02 -32.12
N ASP A 337 21.33 -16.54 -31.63
CA ASP A 337 20.34 -15.73 -30.88
C ASP A 337 20.68 -15.60 -29.39
N ARG A 338 21.34 -16.62 -28.81
CA ARG A 338 21.97 -16.48 -27.48
C ARG A 338 23.13 -15.47 -27.50
N ALA A 339 23.80 -15.30 -28.64
CA ALA A 339 24.92 -14.38 -28.79
C ALA A 339 24.50 -12.89 -28.75
N ARG A 340 23.20 -12.58 -28.83
CA ARG A 340 22.67 -11.19 -28.73
C ARG A 340 22.14 -10.84 -27.34
N CYS A 341 22.17 -11.76 -26.38
CA CYS A 341 21.83 -11.48 -24.99
C CYS A 341 22.97 -10.71 -24.33
N VAL A 342 22.76 -9.42 -24.11
CA VAL A 342 23.76 -8.49 -23.56
C VAL A 342 23.97 -8.74 -22.09
N ALA A 343 22.89 -8.89 -21.30
CA ALA A 343 22.97 -9.05 -19.86
C ALA A 343 21.75 -9.78 -19.30
N VAL A 344 21.95 -10.47 -18.17
CA VAL A 344 20.91 -11.17 -17.41
C VAL A 344 21.06 -10.81 -15.93
N ALA A 345 19.95 -10.57 -15.25
CA ALA A 345 19.91 -10.41 -13.80
C ALA A 345 18.68 -11.06 -13.19
N MET A 346 18.78 -11.40 -11.91
CA MET A 346 17.68 -11.87 -11.06
C MET A 346 17.70 -11.06 -9.76
N GLY A 347 16.53 -10.63 -9.30
CA GLY A 347 16.40 -9.86 -8.06
C GLY A 347 15.01 -9.85 -7.47
N HIS A 348 13.95 -10.02 -8.28
CA HIS A 348 12.61 -10.25 -7.78
C HIS A 348 12.49 -11.63 -7.12
N VAL A 349 11.70 -11.71 -6.06
CA VAL A 349 11.42 -12.98 -5.35
C VAL A 349 10.23 -13.73 -5.95
N SER A 350 9.52 -13.10 -6.89
CA SER A 350 8.32 -13.58 -7.56
C SER A 350 8.34 -13.21 -9.06
N ARG A 351 7.23 -13.48 -9.77
CA ARG A 351 7.07 -13.15 -11.19
C ARG A 351 7.24 -11.65 -11.44
N ILE A 352 7.74 -11.30 -12.62
CA ILE A 352 7.94 -9.91 -13.03
C ILE A 352 6.90 -9.58 -14.11
N TRP A 353 6.10 -8.54 -13.88
CA TRP A 353 5.02 -8.12 -14.78
C TRP A 353 5.48 -7.13 -15.84
N HIS A 354 6.38 -6.20 -15.49
CA HIS A 354 6.80 -5.15 -16.40
C HIS A 354 8.30 -4.89 -16.33
N VAL A 355 8.86 -4.46 -17.47
CA VAL A 355 10.21 -3.90 -17.60
C VAL A 355 10.18 -2.66 -18.48
N ARG A 356 10.95 -1.63 -18.12
CA ARG A 356 11.06 -0.37 -18.87
C ARG A 356 12.48 0.17 -18.81
N PHE A 357 12.89 0.87 -19.86
CA PHE A 357 14.10 1.69 -19.86
C PHE A 357 13.86 3.02 -19.12
N GLY A 358 14.90 3.52 -18.47
CA GLY A 358 14.95 4.84 -17.80
C GLY A 358 15.85 5.82 -18.56
N ALA A 359 16.58 6.67 -17.82
CA ALA A 359 17.52 7.63 -18.42
C ALA A 359 18.80 6.95 -18.92
N VAL A 360 19.40 7.53 -19.96
CA VAL A 360 20.76 7.20 -20.42
C VAL A 360 21.72 8.17 -19.75
N VAL A 361 22.48 7.69 -18.75
CA VAL A 361 23.43 8.49 -17.99
C VAL A 361 24.74 8.58 -18.77
N ARG A 362 25.01 9.74 -19.39
CA ARG A 362 26.31 10.04 -20.01
C ARG A 362 27.35 10.31 -18.91
N SER A 363 28.28 9.39 -18.70
CA SER A 363 29.35 9.57 -17.70
C SER A 363 30.36 10.61 -18.22
N GLY A 364 30.68 11.60 -17.39
CA GLY A 364 31.72 12.59 -17.70
C GLY A 364 33.12 12.03 -17.43
N ALA A 365 34.04 12.31 -18.36
CA ALA A 365 35.51 12.22 -18.22
C ALA A 365 36.20 10.84 -18.16
N SER A 366 35.51 9.71 -18.29
CA SER A 366 36.15 8.42 -18.59
C SER A 366 35.46 7.79 -19.79
N GLY A 367 36.20 7.44 -20.85
CA GLY A 367 35.69 6.89 -22.12
C GLY A 367 34.95 5.54 -22.06
N ARG A 368 34.25 5.24 -20.96
CA ARG A 368 33.26 4.17 -20.85
C ARG A 368 31.92 4.70 -21.37
N GLY A 369 31.27 3.93 -22.25
CA GLY A 369 29.93 4.24 -22.76
C GLY A 369 28.94 4.53 -21.62
N GLY A 370 27.98 5.44 -21.86
CA GLY A 370 27.00 5.86 -20.85
C GLY A 370 26.22 4.68 -20.25
N ALA A 371 25.93 4.76 -18.95
CA ALA A 371 25.17 3.74 -18.23
C ALA A 371 23.67 3.87 -18.54
N VAL A 372 23.00 2.76 -18.85
CA VAL A 372 21.56 2.75 -19.17
C VAL A 372 20.76 2.26 -17.98
N GLU A 373 19.79 3.04 -17.53
CA GLU A 373 18.90 2.62 -16.44
C GLU A 373 17.81 1.68 -16.95
N VAL A 374 17.54 0.62 -16.18
CA VAL A 374 16.46 -0.34 -16.42
C VAL A 374 15.65 -0.50 -15.15
N TYR A 375 14.33 -0.56 -15.27
CA TYR A 375 13.41 -0.77 -14.16
C TYR A 375 12.58 -2.04 -14.38
N SER A 376 12.37 -2.80 -13.32
CA SER A 376 11.48 -3.97 -13.31
C SER A 376 10.44 -3.89 -12.18
N PHE A 377 9.27 -4.48 -12.41
CA PHE A 377 8.11 -4.35 -11.53
C PHE A 377 7.44 -5.72 -11.34
N GLY A 378 7.28 -6.14 -10.09
CA GLY A 378 6.98 -7.54 -9.76
C GLY A 378 5.61 -7.81 -9.14
N GLU A 379 5.25 -9.11 -9.08
CA GLU A 379 4.18 -9.64 -8.23
C GLU A 379 4.45 -9.38 -6.75
N ASP A 380 5.72 -9.25 -6.35
CA ASP A 380 6.18 -8.92 -5.00
C ASP A 380 5.89 -7.47 -4.58
N SER A 381 5.09 -6.75 -5.37
CA SER A 381 4.70 -5.36 -5.13
C SER A 381 5.89 -4.39 -5.10
N SER A 382 7.03 -4.80 -5.67
CA SER A 382 8.26 -4.02 -5.68
C SER A 382 8.61 -3.49 -7.06
N ARG A 383 9.25 -2.33 -7.07
CA ARG A 383 10.02 -1.79 -8.20
C ARG A 383 11.50 -1.98 -7.91
N GLN A 384 12.25 -2.52 -8.85
CA GLN A 384 13.72 -2.63 -8.79
C GLN A 384 14.38 -1.75 -9.85
N LYS A 385 15.47 -1.08 -9.48
CA LYS A 385 16.30 -0.25 -10.34
C LYS A 385 17.60 -0.99 -10.66
N TRP A 386 17.94 -1.03 -11.94
CA TRP A 386 19.11 -1.67 -12.50
C TRP A 386 19.91 -0.66 -13.32
N GLU A 387 21.22 -0.87 -13.36
CA GLU A 387 22.13 -0.12 -14.22
C GLU A 387 22.85 -1.10 -15.14
N LEU A 388 22.69 -0.90 -16.45
CA LEU A 388 23.38 -1.65 -17.49
C LEU A 388 24.74 -1.01 -17.77
N ASP A 389 25.79 -1.78 -17.52
CA ASP A 389 27.20 -1.44 -17.81
C ASP A 389 27.66 -2.31 -18.98
N VAL A 390 27.93 -1.69 -20.13
CA VAL A 390 28.32 -2.36 -21.39
C VAL A 390 29.49 -1.62 -22.01
N ASP A 391 30.55 -2.37 -22.30
CA ASP A 391 31.63 -1.93 -23.18
C ASP A 391 31.19 -2.17 -24.63
N TRP A 392 30.68 -1.13 -25.29
CA TRP A 392 30.11 -1.24 -26.62
C TRP A 392 31.15 -1.66 -27.67
N ALA A 393 32.38 -1.15 -27.58
CA ALA A 393 33.45 -1.52 -28.50
C ALA A 393 33.73 -3.03 -28.43
N ARG A 394 33.86 -3.57 -27.21
CA ARG A 394 34.04 -5.02 -27.01
C ARG A 394 32.80 -5.84 -27.34
N TRP A 395 31.59 -5.33 -27.09
CA TRP A 395 30.36 -6.03 -27.47
C TRP A 395 30.27 -6.23 -28.99
N PHE A 396 30.57 -5.18 -29.78
CA PHE A 396 30.54 -5.29 -31.24
C PHE A 396 31.72 -6.08 -31.81
N ALA A 397 32.89 -6.04 -31.17
CA ALA A 397 34.08 -6.76 -31.62
C ALA A 397 34.11 -8.25 -31.22
N GLU A 398 33.74 -8.57 -29.98
CA GLU A 398 33.96 -9.89 -29.35
C GLU A 398 32.68 -10.56 -28.83
N GLY A 399 31.53 -9.85 -28.79
CA GLY A 399 30.28 -10.38 -28.23
C GLY A 399 30.30 -10.57 -26.71
N GLN A 400 31.17 -9.84 -26.00
CA GLN A 400 31.35 -9.98 -24.55
C GLN A 400 30.16 -9.41 -23.76
N ALA A 401 29.45 -10.24 -23.01
CA ALA A 401 28.27 -9.84 -22.22
C ALA A 401 28.54 -8.67 -21.26
N GLY A 402 27.60 -7.72 -21.23
CA GLY A 402 27.52 -6.64 -20.24
C GLY A 402 26.97 -7.13 -18.89
N THR A 403 26.86 -6.21 -17.93
CA THR A 403 26.37 -6.51 -16.57
C THR A 403 25.21 -5.60 -16.18
N LEU A 404 24.14 -6.19 -15.63
CA LEU A 404 23.07 -5.47 -14.96
C LEU A 404 23.33 -5.42 -13.45
N ARG A 405 23.63 -4.23 -12.92
CA ARG A 405 23.86 -4.02 -11.48
C ARG A 405 22.59 -3.55 -10.78
N HIS A 406 22.17 -4.26 -9.74
CA HIS A 406 21.05 -3.84 -8.90
C HIS A 406 21.42 -2.59 -8.08
N ARG A 407 20.66 -1.50 -8.25
CA ARG A 407 20.88 -0.21 -7.56
C ARG A 407 19.94 0.01 -6.39
N GLY A 408 18.77 -0.63 -6.38
CA GLY A 408 17.86 -0.56 -5.25
C GLY A 408 16.46 -1.07 -5.57
N ALA A 409 15.69 -1.29 -4.51
CA ALA A 409 14.29 -1.72 -4.59
C ALA A 409 13.42 -0.88 -3.65
N SER A 410 12.18 -0.62 -4.09
CA SER A 410 11.12 0.01 -3.30
C SER A 410 9.88 -0.88 -3.31
N THR A 411 9.24 -1.07 -2.16
CA THR A 411 7.90 -1.67 -2.09
C THR A 411 6.87 -0.57 -2.33
N CYS A 412 6.14 -0.65 -3.44
CA CYS A 412 5.24 0.40 -3.90
C CYS A 412 3.77 0.13 -3.53
N HIS A 413 3.40 -1.14 -3.37
CA HIS A 413 2.01 -1.58 -3.18
C HIS A 413 1.89 -2.58 -2.02
N SER A 414 0.66 -2.74 -1.51
CA SER A 414 0.31 -3.78 -0.54
C SER A 414 -0.06 -5.09 -1.23
N GLY A 415 0.08 -6.22 -0.55
CA GLY A 415 -0.33 -7.53 -1.10
C GLY A 415 0.53 -7.94 -2.28
N LYS A 416 -0.08 -8.07 -3.47
CA LYS A 416 0.59 -8.54 -4.69
C LYS A 416 0.29 -7.66 -5.91
N ASN A 417 1.16 -7.77 -6.90
CA ASN A 417 1.01 -7.30 -8.29
C ASN A 417 1.04 -5.77 -8.49
N ILE A 418 2.03 -5.36 -9.28
CA ILE A 418 2.02 -4.07 -10.00
C ILE A 418 1.48 -4.33 -11.41
N TRP A 419 0.25 -3.89 -11.67
CA TRP A 419 -0.45 -4.15 -12.93
C TRP A 419 -0.14 -3.14 -14.03
N SER A 420 0.21 -1.90 -13.65
CA SER A 420 0.47 -0.84 -14.63
C SER A 420 1.68 0.00 -14.25
N VAL A 421 2.38 0.48 -15.27
CA VAL A 421 3.57 1.30 -15.12
C VAL A 421 3.60 2.38 -16.20
N ALA A 422 4.07 3.58 -15.83
CA ALA A 422 4.42 4.62 -16.79
C ALA A 422 5.79 5.20 -16.42
N VAL A 423 6.61 5.49 -17.42
CA VAL A 423 7.91 6.15 -17.28
C VAL A 423 7.91 7.39 -18.16
N SER A 424 8.23 8.56 -17.61
CA SER A 424 8.29 9.79 -18.39
C SER A 424 9.56 9.84 -19.26
N ASP A 425 9.44 10.36 -20.47
CA ASP A 425 10.59 10.75 -21.26
C ASP A 425 11.24 12.01 -20.66
N SER A 426 12.44 11.88 -20.09
CA SER A 426 13.16 13.00 -19.44
C SER A 426 14.24 13.64 -20.32
N GLY A 427 14.31 13.31 -21.61
CA GLY A 427 15.31 13.90 -22.52
C GLY A 427 16.77 13.70 -22.07
N GLY A 428 17.03 12.74 -21.17
CA GLY A 428 18.37 12.33 -20.73
C GLY A 428 19.09 13.21 -19.70
N VAL A 429 18.47 14.28 -19.17
CA VAL A 429 19.15 15.22 -18.24
C VAL A 429 18.72 15.04 -16.77
N GLU A 430 17.50 14.54 -16.52
CA GLU A 430 16.96 14.33 -15.16
C GLU A 430 16.47 12.88 -14.95
N GLU A 431 16.41 12.44 -13.69
CA GLU A 431 15.83 11.15 -13.31
C GLU A 431 14.35 11.10 -13.77
N PRO A 432 13.93 10.03 -14.48
CA PRO A 432 12.57 9.96 -15.01
C PRO A 432 11.53 9.85 -13.89
N LEU A 433 10.36 10.43 -14.11
CA LEU A 433 9.18 10.15 -13.30
C LEU A 433 8.69 8.73 -13.61
N ILE A 434 8.38 7.97 -12.55
CA ILE A 434 7.88 6.60 -12.68
C ILE A 434 6.60 6.47 -11.87
N ALA A 435 5.50 6.16 -12.54
CA ALA A 435 4.22 5.84 -11.90
C ALA A 435 3.97 4.33 -11.88
N THR A 436 3.44 3.82 -10.77
CA THR A 436 3.03 2.42 -10.61
C THR A 436 1.59 2.34 -10.09
N GLY A 437 0.82 1.41 -10.66
CA GLY A 437 -0.55 1.10 -10.28
C GLY A 437 -0.68 -0.37 -9.89
N GLY A 438 -1.26 -0.64 -8.73
CA GLY A 438 -1.29 -1.99 -8.13
C GLY A 438 -2.67 -2.64 -8.07
N ALA A 439 -2.70 -3.90 -7.66
CA ALA A 439 -3.94 -4.61 -7.33
C ALA A 439 -4.69 -3.98 -6.15
N ASP A 440 -3.97 -3.26 -5.29
CA ASP A 440 -4.51 -2.51 -4.16
C ASP A 440 -5.25 -1.22 -4.56
N GLY A 441 -5.30 -0.87 -5.86
CA GLY A 441 -5.85 0.39 -6.33
C GLY A 441 -5.00 1.62 -5.95
N ARG A 442 -3.79 1.41 -5.40
CA ARG A 442 -2.86 2.50 -5.06
C ARG A 442 -2.16 2.99 -6.32
N ILE A 443 -1.85 4.29 -6.35
CA ILE A 443 -1.00 4.90 -7.38
C ILE A 443 0.17 5.60 -6.69
N VAL A 444 1.39 5.20 -7.03
CA VAL A 444 2.63 5.79 -6.51
C VAL A 444 3.43 6.38 -7.66
N VAL A 445 3.94 7.60 -7.47
CA VAL A 445 4.85 8.27 -8.41
C VAL A 445 6.18 8.55 -7.73
N ALA A 446 7.28 8.09 -8.32
CA ALA A 446 8.63 8.42 -7.89
C ALA A 446 9.35 9.32 -8.91
N GLY A 447 10.46 9.91 -8.47
CA GLY A 447 11.26 10.85 -9.25
C GLY A 447 10.91 12.31 -8.95
N ARG A 448 11.78 13.22 -9.40
CA ARG A 448 11.70 14.66 -9.14
C ARG A 448 10.66 15.35 -10.03
N ILE A 449 9.90 16.28 -9.45
CA ILE A 449 9.02 17.18 -10.21
C ILE A 449 9.79 18.47 -10.48
N PRO A 450 9.87 18.93 -11.75
CA PRO A 450 10.42 20.24 -12.06
C PRO A 450 9.73 21.38 -11.28
N GLY A 451 10.52 22.28 -10.69
CA GLY A 451 10.04 23.55 -10.14
C GLY A 451 9.46 23.55 -8.70
N ARG A 452 9.60 22.47 -7.91
CA ARG A 452 9.28 22.50 -6.46
C ARG A 452 10.52 22.94 -5.67
N ARG A 453 10.55 24.19 -5.20
CA ARG A 453 11.62 24.70 -4.32
C ARG A 453 11.44 24.19 -2.88
N SER A 454 12.53 23.88 -2.19
CA SER A 454 12.54 23.61 -0.75
C SER A 454 12.19 24.88 0.02
N PHE A 455 11.28 24.81 0.99
CA PHE A 455 10.91 25.96 1.82
C PHE A 455 11.98 26.29 2.89
N ASP A 456 12.75 25.30 3.36
CA ASP A 456 13.62 25.43 4.55
C ASP A 456 15.14 25.18 4.28
N GLY A 457 15.63 25.43 3.06
CA GLY A 457 17.05 25.26 2.73
C GLY A 457 17.54 23.79 2.75
N TYR A 458 16.62 22.83 2.59
CA TYR A 458 16.97 21.43 2.35
C TYR A 458 17.31 21.25 0.87
N GLU A 459 18.58 20.97 0.61
CA GLU A 459 19.07 20.58 -0.71
C GLU A 459 19.39 19.08 -0.71
N ASP A 460 19.36 18.46 -1.89
CA ASP A 460 19.77 17.07 -2.02
C ASP A 460 21.29 16.98 -1.93
N LEU A 461 21.78 16.24 -0.94
CA LEU A 461 23.20 16.08 -0.65
C LEU A 461 23.46 14.63 -0.23
N ASP A 462 24.51 14.00 -0.75
CA ASP A 462 24.96 12.68 -0.31
C ASP A 462 26.49 12.66 -0.31
N VAL A 463 27.08 13.05 0.81
CA VAL A 463 28.53 13.22 0.96
C VAL A 463 29.07 12.19 1.92
N THR A 464 30.16 11.53 1.52
CA THR A 464 30.94 10.62 2.35
C THR A 464 32.33 11.20 2.57
N MET A 465 32.80 11.26 3.81
CA MET A 465 34.11 11.79 4.17
C MET A 465 34.81 10.96 5.24
N THR A 466 36.13 10.83 5.12
CA THR A 466 36.98 10.34 6.21
C THR A 466 37.21 11.44 7.25
N ILE A 467 37.65 11.06 8.46
CA ILE A 467 38.00 12.06 9.47
C ILE A 467 39.17 12.96 9.01
N ASP A 468 40.14 12.39 8.28
CA ASP A 468 41.30 13.13 7.81
C ASP A 468 40.91 14.18 6.76
N GLU A 469 39.98 13.85 5.85
CA GLU A 469 39.40 14.80 4.90
C GLU A 469 38.68 15.95 5.59
N VAL A 470 37.88 15.66 6.62
CA VAL A 470 37.20 16.69 7.41
C VAL A 470 38.22 17.63 8.07
N LEU A 471 39.28 17.09 8.68
CA LEU A 471 40.32 17.89 9.32
C LEU A 471 41.13 18.73 8.33
N GLN A 472 41.38 18.22 7.13
CA GLN A 472 42.05 18.95 6.06
C GLN A 472 41.18 20.09 5.49
N SER A 473 39.84 19.96 5.58
CA SER A 473 38.89 20.98 5.11
C SER A 473 38.69 22.16 6.07
N LEU A 474 39.22 22.09 7.30
CA LEU A 474 39.06 23.16 8.29
C LEU A 474 39.76 24.46 7.82
N PRO A 475 39.14 25.64 8.03
CA PRO A 475 39.74 26.92 7.72
C PRO A 475 41.12 27.06 8.40
N ARG A 476 42.15 27.39 7.62
CA ARG A 476 43.50 27.68 8.14
C ARG A 476 43.48 29.02 8.90
N GLY A 477 43.08 29.00 10.17
CA GLY A 477 43.04 30.20 11.02
C GLY A 477 42.96 29.86 12.50
N ARG A 478 44.01 30.26 13.25
CA ARG A 478 44.25 30.11 14.70
C ARG A 478 44.64 28.70 15.21
N HIS A 479 45.75 28.17 14.71
CA HIS A 479 46.66 27.41 15.58
C HIS A 479 47.92 28.24 15.81
N PRO A 480 48.39 28.40 17.06
CA PRO A 480 49.72 28.94 17.31
C PRO A 480 50.75 28.05 16.62
N GLN A 481 51.80 28.71 16.12
CA GLN A 481 52.89 28.14 15.33
C GLN A 481 53.32 26.75 15.81
N SER A 482 53.49 25.86 14.83
CA SER A 482 54.22 24.60 14.94
C SER A 482 55.51 24.78 15.73
N VAL A 483 55.50 24.33 16.99
CA VAL A 483 56.74 23.95 17.67
C VAL A 483 57.11 22.60 17.08
N GLU A 484 58.24 22.55 16.37
CA GLU A 484 58.92 21.31 16.02
C GLU A 484 59.15 20.50 17.30
N VAL A 485 58.38 19.44 17.50
CA VAL A 485 58.69 18.43 18.51
C VAL A 485 59.36 17.28 17.82
N GLN A 486 60.65 17.18 18.13
CA GLN A 486 61.53 16.06 17.83
C GLN A 486 60.85 14.73 18.13
N THR A 487 61.03 13.81 17.19
CA THR A 487 60.68 12.40 17.26
C THR A 487 61.08 11.79 18.60
N THR A 488 60.09 11.48 19.45
CA THR A 488 60.23 10.47 20.49
C THR A 488 59.16 9.41 20.27
N LYS A 489 59.62 8.19 19.98
CA LYS A 489 58.81 6.99 19.84
C LYS A 489 58.12 6.69 21.17
N HIS A 490 56.86 6.25 21.08
CA HIS A 490 55.97 5.76 22.15
C HIS A 490 55.03 6.79 22.83
N ALA A 491 54.10 7.35 22.05
CA ALA A 491 52.76 7.68 22.57
C ALA A 491 51.72 6.92 21.74
N LYS A 492 50.83 6.16 22.39
CA LYS A 492 49.68 5.51 21.74
C LYS A 492 48.85 6.61 21.05
N HIS A 493 48.95 6.73 19.72
CA HIS A 493 48.05 7.58 18.94
C HIS A 493 46.60 7.15 19.24
N THR A 494 45.86 7.96 19.97
CA THR A 494 44.43 7.77 20.17
C THR A 494 43.78 7.85 18.78
N LYS A 495 43.31 6.72 18.26
CA LYS A 495 42.66 6.63 16.93
C LYS A 495 41.50 7.64 16.91
N GLN A 496 41.63 8.72 16.12
CA GLN A 496 40.57 9.72 16.00
C GLN A 496 39.43 9.09 15.19
N THR A 497 38.26 8.95 15.81
CA THR A 497 37.06 8.42 15.16
C THR A 497 35.85 9.24 15.58
N PHE A 498 34.88 9.40 14.68
CA PHE A 498 33.57 9.96 15.04
C PHE A 498 32.86 9.05 16.06
N GLN A 499 32.22 9.66 17.05
CA GLN A 499 31.49 8.93 18.10
C GLN A 499 30.00 9.26 18.15
N ARG A 500 29.64 10.55 18.06
CA ARG A 500 28.27 11.03 18.24
C ARG A 500 27.97 12.20 17.32
N TYR A 501 26.69 12.36 17.02
CA TYR A 501 26.17 13.41 16.16
C TYR A 501 24.94 14.08 16.77
N ALA A 502 24.73 15.36 16.47
CA ALA A 502 23.42 15.99 16.57
C ALA A 502 23.23 17.07 15.52
N PHE A 503 22.01 17.18 15.02
CA PHE A 503 21.58 18.32 14.23
C PHE A 503 21.20 19.48 15.15
N LEU A 504 21.68 20.67 14.78
CA LEU A 504 21.49 21.92 15.51
C LEU A 504 20.53 22.88 14.81
N SER A 505 20.47 22.78 13.48
CA SER A 505 19.65 23.55 12.55
C SER A 505 19.98 23.17 11.10
N ASP A 506 20.50 24.12 10.31
CA ASP A 506 21.25 23.91 9.07
C ASP A 506 22.68 23.42 9.34
N ARG A 507 22.94 22.90 10.54
CA ARG A 507 24.25 22.47 11.01
C ARG A 507 24.19 21.11 11.67
N VAL A 508 25.29 20.38 11.54
CA VAL A 508 25.52 19.09 12.20
C VAL A 508 26.79 19.16 13.04
N MET A 509 26.67 18.81 14.32
CA MET A 509 27.82 18.65 15.21
C MET A 509 28.24 17.18 15.25
N ALA A 510 29.54 16.94 15.10
CA ALA A 510 30.18 15.64 15.25
C ALA A 510 31.20 15.68 16.40
N ALA A 511 31.01 14.81 17.40
CA ALA A 511 31.96 14.61 18.48
C ALA A 511 32.92 13.46 18.18
N THR A 512 34.19 13.63 18.51
CA THR A 512 35.26 12.65 18.27
C THR A 512 35.68 11.92 19.54
N ALA A 513 36.35 10.77 19.39
CA ALA A 513 36.92 10.01 20.50
C ALA A 513 38.00 10.78 21.29
N SER A 514 38.60 11.83 20.70
CA SER A 514 39.57 12.72 21.33
C SER A 514 38.93 13.91 22.05
N GLY A 515 37.60 13.99 22.15
CA GLY A 515 36.90 15.09 22.82
C GLY A 515 36.76 16.37 21.99
N ARG A 516 37.15 16.34 20.70
CA ARG A 516 36.97 17.46 19.77
C ARG A 516 35.52 17.51 19.27
N LEU A 517 35.01 18.72 19.08
CA LEU A 517 33.70 18.99 18.49
C LEU A 517 33.89 19.68 17.14
N LEU A 518 33.37 19.07 16.08
CA LEU A 518 33.42 19.57 14.71
C LEU A 518 32.01 19.96 14.29
N LEU A 519 31.84 21.17 13.76
CA LEU A 519 30.56 21.71 13.35
C LEU A 519 30.57 21.90 11.83
N ALA A 520 29.66 21.22 11.13
CA ALA A 520 29.47 21.39 9.69
C ALA A 520 28.23 22.25 9.42
N THR A 521 28.34 23.18 8.49
CA THR A 521 27.19 23.88 7.88
C THR A 521 26.77 23.13 6.62
N MET A 522 25.47 22.88 6.47
CA MET A 522 24.91 22.19 5.31
C MET A 522 25.10 23.02 4.04
N GLY A 523 25.49 22.37 2.95
CA GLY A 523 25.76 22.93 1.63
C GLY A 523 26.56 21.93 0.79
N ASP A 524 26.73 22.22 -0.50
CA ASP A 524 27.63 21.46 -1.38
C ASP A 524 28.77 22.38 -1.86
N PRO A 525 30.00 22.28 -1.30
CA PRO A 525 30.45 21.31 -0.28
C PRO A 525 30.05 21.69 1.16
N LEU A 526 30.15 20.72 2.08
CA LEU A 526 29.98 20.96 3.52
C LEU A 526 31.09 21.88 4.07
N LEU A 527 30.71 22.91 4.83
CA LEU A 527 31.66 23.84 5.44
C LEU A 527 31.90 23.48 6.91
N TRP A 528 33.12 23.05 7.22
CA TRP A 528 33.51 22.59 8.56
C TRP A 528 34.22 23.67 9.37
N GLU A 529 33.92 23.74 10.66
CA GLU A 529 34.67 24.50 11.67
C GLU A 529 34.90 23.66 12.93
N GLU A 530 36.01 23.89 13.63
CA GLU A 530 36.26 23.27 14.94
C GLU A 530 35.77 24.20 16.04
N VAL A 531 35.00 23.66 16.97
CA VAL A 531 34.53 24.42 18.13
C VAL A 531 35.68 24.56 19.13
N ALA A 532 36.06 25.80 19.43
CA ALA A 532 37.05 26.09 20.45
C ALA A 532 36.50 25.71 21.84
N LEU A 533 37.11 24.70 22.47
CA LEU A 533 36.79 24.25 23.82
C LEU A 533 37.97 24.54 24.76
N PRO A 534 37.71 24.96 26.02
CA PRO A 534 38.72 24.94 27.06
C PRO A 534 39.34 23.54 27.22
N GLU A 535 40.66 23.45 27.41
CA GLU A 535 41.40 22.19 27.49
C GLU A 535 40.83 21.25 28.57
N ALA A 536 40.39 21.81 29.69
CA ALA A 536 39.73 21.05 30.76
C ALA A 536 38.44 20.36 30.29
N ILE A 537 37.62 21.03 29.47
CA ILE A 537 36.38 20.46 28.92
C ILE A 537 36.70 19.41 27.86
N ALA A 538 37.61 19.73 26.92
CA ALA A 538 38.01 18.80 25.87
C ALA A 538 38.62 17.51 26.46
N SER A 539 39.45 17.63 27.50
CA SER A 539 40.03 16.49 28.22
C SER A 539 38.98 15.67 28.94
N ASP A 540 37.96 16.29 29.54
CA ASP A 540 36.89 15.59 30.24
C ASP A 540 36.02 14.78 29.26
N LEU A 541 35.80 15.28 28.04
CA LEU A 541 35.01 14.62 26.99
C LEU A 541 35.77 13.52 26.21
N GLN A 542 37.04 13.25 26.56
CA GLN A 542 37.83 12.22 25.87
C GLN A 542 37.26 10.81 26.12
N ARG A 543 37.34 9.97 25.08
CA ARG A 543 36.91 8.55 25.03
C ARG A 543 35.40 8.32 25.18
N TYR A 544 34.66 9.21 25.84
CA TYR A 544 33.24 9.08 26.08
C TYR A 544 32.57 10.45 26.20
N ASN A 545 31.50 10.65 25.43
CA ASN A 545 30.61 11.79 25.56
C ASN A 545 29.17 11.38 25.25
N VAL A 546 28.23 12.08 25.86
CA VAL A 546 26.81 12.08 25.49
C VAL A 546 26.51 13.43 24.86
N LEU A 547 25.76 13.45 23.75
CA LEU A 547 25.50 14.67 22.99
C LEU A 547 24.01 14.72 22.60
N LYS A 548 23.32 15.82 22.98
CA LYS A 548 21.91 16.09 22.65
C LYS A 548 21.67 17.56 22.35
N SER A 549 20.76 17.87 21.43
CA SER A 549 20.41 19.25 21.05
C SER A 549 19.05 19.65 21.62
N PRO A 550 18.99 20.37 22.77
CA PRO A 550 17.71 20.76 23.38
C PRO A 550 16.99 21.93 22.68
N ALA A 551 17.72 22.76 21.93
CA ALA A 551 17.23 23.97 21.28
C ALA A 551 18.09 24.30 20.05
N ARG A 552 17.70 25.33 19.28
CA ARG A 552 18.47 25.77 18.11
C ARG A 552 19.91 26.14 18.47
N ASP A 553 20.85 25.62 17.67
CA ASP A 553 22.28 25.92 17.78
C ASP A 553 22.84 25.74 19.21
N THR A 554 22.22 24.84 19.99
CA THR A 554 22.54 24.57 21.38
C THR A 554 22.74 23.07 21.60
N VAL A 555 23.81 22.67 22.30
CA VAL A 555 24.15 21.27 22.60
C VAL A 555 24.40 21.08 24.09
N LEU A 556 23.84 20.02 24.66
CA LEU A 556 24.19 19.47 25.97
C LEU A 556 25.20 18.34 25.81
N LEU A 557 26.27 18.41 26.59
CA LEU A 557 27.36 17.44 26.59
C LEU A 557 27.49 16.81 27.98
N GLY A 558 27.34 15.49 28.05
CA GLY A 558 27.55 14.72 29.28
C GLY A 558 28.94 14.11 29.31
N SER A 559 29.63 14.21 30.45
CA SER A 559 31.00 13.75 30.62
C SER A 559 31.13 12.52 31.54
N PRO A 560 32.25 11.78 31.47
CA PRO A 560 32.53 10.67 32.38
C PRO A 560 32.82 11.11 33.82
N SER A 561 33.18 12.37 34.08
CA SER A 561 33.35 12.90 35.45
C SER A 561 32.03 13.28 36.11
N GLY A 562 30.91 13.21 35.38
CA GLY A 562 29.58 13.58 35.90
C GLY A 562 29.20 15.02 35.65
N ARG A 563 29.95 15.76 34.84
CA ARG A 563 29.62 17.14 34.47
C ARG A 563 28.74 17.19 33.23
N VAL A 564 27.86 18.18 33.21
CA VAL A 564 27.06 18.53 32.04
C VAL A 564 27.48 19.91 31.57
N TYR A 565 27.91 20.00 30.32
CA TYR A 565 28.29 21.23 29.66
C TYR A 565 27.24 21.67 28.65
N LEU A 566 27.08 22.97 28.48
CA LEU A 566 26.24 23.60 27.47
C LEU A 566 27.14 24.33 26.47
N PHE A 567 26.99 23.98 25.20
CA PHE A 567 27.55 24.75 24.09
C PHE A 567 26.41 25.47 23.38
N ARG A 568 26.59 26.77 23.10
CA ARG A 568 25.69 27.55 22.25
C ARG A 568 26.54 28.26 21.20
N LYS A 569 26.13 28.21 19.93
CA LYS A 569 26.87 28.89 18.86
C LYS A 569 27.03 30.38 19.17
N GLY A 570 28.27 30.88 19.07
CA GLY A 570 28.63 32.26 19.39
C GLY A 570 28.98 32.51 20.87
N HIS A 571 28.87 31.49 21.74
CA HIS A 571 29.24 31.56 23.15
C HIS A 571 30.28 30.48 23.50
N GLU A 572 31.08 30.74 24.53
CA GLU A 572 32.00 29.75 25.08
C GLU A 572 31.22 28.62 25.78
N ALA A 573 31.68 27.37 25.63
CA ALA A 573 31.08 26.24 26.31
C ALA A 573 31.27 26.35 27.83
N CYS A 574 30.19 26.19 28.60
CA CYS A 574 30.21 26.34 30.05
C CYS A 574 29.60 25.14 30.76
N GLN A 575 30.02 24.89 32.01
CA GLN A 575 29.40 23.87 32.86
C GLN A 575 28.07 24.39 33.41
N VAL A 576 27.02 23.57 33.34
CA VAL A 576 25.68 23.92 33.82
C VAL A 576 25.19 23.06 34.99
N ALA A 577 25.74 21.85 35.16
CA ALA A 577 25.43 20.96 36.28
C ALA A 577 26.57 19.95 36.54
N GLU A 578 26.59 19.37 37.74
CA GLU A 578 27.52 18.31 38.16
C GLU A 578 26.79 17.25 38.98
N PHE A 579 27.11 15.98 38.70
CA PHE A 579 26.45 14.79 39.23
C PHE A 579 27.49 13.82 39.80
N PRO A 580 27.12 12.93 40.74
CA PRO A 580 28.08 12.16 41.54
C PRO A 580 28.79 11.01 40.80
N GLY A 581 28.64 10.91 39.47
CA GLY A 581 29.27 9.86 38.67
C GLY A 581 29.08 10.06 37.17
N LYS A 582 29.62 9.13 36.38
CA LYS A 582 29.60 9.16 34.92
C LYS A 582 28.17 9.34 34.36
N ILE A 583 27.98 10.38 33.54
CA ILE A 583 26.74 10.56 32.79
C ILE A 583 26.61 9.41 31.79
N SER A 584 25.52 8.64 31.86
CA SER A 584 25.27 7.50 30.98
C SER A 584 24.40 7.87 29.79
N ASP A 585 23.43 8.77 29.98
CA ASP A 585 22.59 9.32 28.92
C ASP A 585 21.95 10.66 29.34
N ILE A 586 21.53 11.43 28.35
CA ILE A 586 20.75 12.67 28.47
C ILE A 586 19.50 12.47 27.62
N ILE A 587 18.32 12.54 28.23
CA ILE A 587 17.05 12.28 27.56
C ILE A 587 16.23 13.56 27.61
N LEU A 588 15.98 14.15 26.44
CA LEU A 588 15.22 15.40 26.36
C LEU A 588 13.72 15.11 26.51
N VAL A 589 13.04 15.89 27.36
CA VAL A 589 11.60 15.73 27.64
C VAL A 589 10.80 16.61 26.69
N ASN A 590 9.67 16.09 26.16
CA ASN A 590 8.81 16.80 25.20
C ASN A 590 9.51 17.23 23.91
N THR A 591 10.46 16.43 23.45
CA THR A 591 11.10 16.65 22.17
C THR A 591 10.25 16.07 21.05
N SER A 592 9.70 16.96 20.23
CA SER A 592 9.51 16.62 18.82
C SER A 592 10.90 16.66 18.17
N PRO A 593 11.28 15.71 17.32
CA PRO A 593 12.45 15.81 16.43
C PRO A 593 12.43 17.09 15.59
N ASN A 594 11.24 17.70 15.48
CA ASN A 594 10.91 18.86 14.68
C ASN A 594 10.43 20.03 15.54
N ARG A 595 10.96 20.27 16.75
CA ARG A 595 10.79 21.61 17.35
C ARG A 595 11.32 22.59 16.31
N ALA A 596 10.41 23.38 15.71
CA ALA A 596 10.81 24.54 14.95
C ALA A 596 11.82 25.27 15.82
N LEU A 597 12.98 25.49 15.24
CA LEU A 597 14.14 26.09 15.86
C LEU A 597 13.88 27.59 16.05
N ASP A 598 12.70 27.94 16.57
CA ASP A 598 12.14 29.27 16.39
C ASP A 598 12.58 30.23 17.47
N GLU A 599 13.14 29.77 18.60
CA GLU A 599 13.72 30.68 19.59
C GLU A 599 14.99 30.11 20.24
N GLN A 600 16.09 30.86 20.16
CA GLN A 600 17.38 30.56 20.82
C GLN A 600 17.28 30.48 22.36
N HIS A 601 16.16 30.92 22.94
CA HIS A 601 15.91 31.05 24.37
C HIS A 601 14.70 30.22 24.85
N SER A 602 14.30 29.16 24.15
CA SER A 602 13.19 28.32 24.60
C SER A 602 13.52 27.52 25.87
N ASP A 603 12.54 27.38 26.76
CA ASP A 603 12.60 26.45 27.90
C ASP A 603 12.86 25.01 27.43
N TRP A 604 13.73 24.30 28.14
CA TRP A 604 14.01 22.89 27.87
C TRP A 604 14.17 22.07 29.15
N HIS A 605 13.90 20.77 28.99
CA HIS A 605 13.81 19.81 30.07
C HIS A 605 14.60 18.55 29.69
N ALA A 606 15.37 18.01 30.62
CA ALA A 606 16.17 16.81 30.40
C ALA A 606 16.14 15.89 31.62
N ILE A 607 16.18 14.58 31.36
CA ILE A 607 16.47 13.55 32.35
C ILE A 607 17.93 13.15 32.19
N ILE A 608 18.70 13.29 33.25
CA ILE A 608 20.11 12.93 33.32
C ILE A 608 20.20 11.58 34.03
N SER A 609 20.72 10.59 33.30
CA SER A 609 20.99 9.27 33.86
C SER A 609 22.47 9.19 34.25
N VAL A 610 22.74 8.70 35.46
CA VAL A 610 24.09 8.52 35.98
C VAL A 610 24.35 7.03 36.18
N LEU A 611 25.51 6.56 35.70
CA LEU A 611 25.85 5.15 35.76
C LEU A 611 25.98 4.68 37.22
N GLY A 612 25.23 3.63 37.58
CA GLY A 612 25.31 2.97 38.89
C GLY A 612 24.39 3.55 39.97
N LEU A 613 23.60 4.59 39.68
CA LEU A 613 22.60 5.11 40.60
C LEU A 613 21.24 4.42 40.42
N ASP A 614 20.45 4.40 41.49
CA ASP A 614 19.06 3.92 41.56
C ASP A 614 18.02 5.03 41.30
N HIS A 615 18.47 6.21 40.92
CA HIS A 615 17.64 7.38 40.60
C HIS A 615 18.22 8.14 39.40
N ALA A 616 17.37 8.95 38.76
CA ALA A 616 17.79 9.91 37.74
C ALA A 616 17.59 11.35 38.24
N PHE A 617 18.09 12.31 37.48
CA PHE A 617 17.91 13.73 37.78
C PHE A 617 17.11 14.41 36.69
N TYR A 618 16.09 15.17 37.09
CA TYR A 618 15.38 16.08 36.22
C TYR A 618 16.10 17.44 36.22
N LEU A 619 16.49 17.92 35.05
CA LEU A 619 17.13 19.21 34.83
C LEU A 619 16.24 20.08 33.94
N HIS A 620 15.88 21.27 34.42
CA HIS A 620 15.07 22.26 33.72
C HIS A 620 15.85 23.55 33.55
N TYR A 621 15.87 24.08 32.33
CA TYR A 621 16.34 25.42 32.03
C TYR A 621 15.15 26.31 31.67
N SER A 622 15.01 27.42 32.39
CA SER A 622 14.07 28.47 32.01
C SER A 622 14.79 29.55 31.23
N GLY A 623 14.40 29.74 29.97
CA GLY A 623 14.91 30.79 29.11
C GLY A 623 14.48 32.19 29.55
N ALA A 624 13.34 32.30 30.22
CA ALA A 624 12.85 33.58 30.77
C ALA A 624 13.75 34.13 31.88
N THR A 625 14.26 33.25 32.76
CA THR A 625 15.11 33.64 33.90
C THR A 625 16.60 33.34 33.68
N GLY A 626 16.93 32.52 32.69
CA GLY A 626 18.28 32.01 32.46
C GLY A 626 18.78 31.06 33.56
N THR A 627 17.88 30.51 34.38
CA THR A 627 18.24 29.68 35.54
C THR A 627 18.01 28.20 35.31
N TYR A 628 18.74 27.38 36.07
CA TYR A 628 18.63 25.92 36.07
C TYR A 628 17.97 25.44 37.36
N ALA A 629 17.06 24.48 37.24
CA ALA A 629 16.45 23.78 38.37
C ALA A 629 16.69 22.28 38.26
N GLN A 630 17.07 21.66 39.39
CA GLN A 630 17.34 20.23 39.49
C GLN A 630 16.39 19.57 40.48
N ARG A 631 15.89 18.37 40.16
CA ARG A 631 15.11 17.52 41.07
C ARG A 631 15.51 16.05 40.92
N ILE A 632 15.35 15.27 41.98
CA ILE A 632 15.58 13.82 41.95
C ILE A 632 14.32 13.13 41.40
N VAL A 633 14.53 12.10 40.57
CA VAL A 633 13.51 11.18 40.09
C VAL A 633 13.81 9.79 40.64
N ARG A 634 13.02 9.34 41.60
CA ARG A 634 13.20 8.03 42.25
C ARG A 634 12.74 6.92 41.31
N LEU A 635 13.66 6.05 40.91
CA LEU A 635 13.36 4.99 39.95
C LEU A 635 13.18 3.63 40.65
N PRO A 636 12.37 2.72 40.09
CA PRO A 636 12.34 1.33 40.54
C PRO A 636 13.68 0.60 40.35
N GLU A 637 13.84 -0.54 41.00
CA GLU A 637 15.04 -1.37 40.85
C GLU A 637 15.27 -1.78 39.38
N HIS A 638 16.52 -1.70 38.91
CA HIS A 638 16.93 -2.01 37.53
C HIS A 638 16.21 -1.21 36.43
N TYR A 639 15.76 0.01 36.72
CA TYR A 639 15.02 0.86 35.79
C TYR A 639 15.94 1.79 34.98
N ILE A 640 16.26 1.40 33.74
CA ILE A 640 17.07 2.23 32.82
C ILE A 640 16.13 3.05 31.94
N VAL A 641 16.14 4.38 32.14
CA VAL A 641 15.33 5.33 31.38
C VAL A 641 15.86 5.46 29.95
N THR A 642 14.97 5.47 28.96
CA THR A 642 15.34 5.60 27.53
C THR A 642 14.49 6.63 26.78
N ALA A 643 13.32 7.00 27.30
CA ALA A 643 12.46 8.04 26.73
C ALA A 643 11.74 8.80 27.85
N ALA A 644 11.39 10.06 27.61
CA ALA A 644 10.70 10.91 28.58
C ALA A 644 9.75 11.92 27.91
N ALA A 645 8.58 12.13 28.50
CA ALA A 645 7.64 13.18 28.11
C ALA A 645 6.84 13.66 29.32
N PHE A 646 6.19 14.81 29.22
CA PHE A 646 5.14 15.22 30.14
C PHE A 646 3.76 14.91 29.55
N SER A 647 2.86 14.45 30.41
CA SER A 647 1.43 14.37 30.13
C SER A 647 0.71 15.13 31.23
N ARG A 648 0.13 16.29 30.89
CA ARG A 648 -0.35 17.28 31.88
C ARG A 648 0.81 17.67 32.81
N GLU A 649 0.69 17.35 34.11
CA GLU A 649 1.70 17.63 35.14
C GLU A 649 2.54 16.40 35.50
N ALA A 650 2.23 15.22 34.95
CA ALA A 650 2.94 13.99 35.26
C ALA A 650 4.13 13.79 34.30
N LEU A 651 5.30 13.46 34.86
CA LEU A 651 6.47 13.03 34.11
C LEU A 651 6.29 11.56 33.73
N VAL A 652 6.42 11.23 32.45
CA VAL A 652 6.29 9.87 31.94
C VAL A 652 7.63 9.38 31.45
N LEU A 653 8.09 8.24 31.94
CA LEU A 653 9.37 7.62 31.60
C LEU A 653 9.18 6.25 30.96
N GLY A 654 9.89 6.01 29.86
CA GLY A 654 10.01 4.71 29.21
C GLY A 654 11.32 4.03 29.59
N THR A 655 11.35 2.69 29.57
CA THR A 655 12.55 1.90 29.91
C THR A 655 13.16 1.14 28.75
N ARG A 656 14.42 0.73 28.94
CA ARG A 656 15.12 -0.26 28.11
C ARG A 656 14.41 -1.62 28.01
N THR A 657 13.51 -1.93 28.93
CA THR A 657 12.78 -3.21 29.01
C THR A 657 11.33 -3.11 28.53
N GLY A 658 10.92 -1.97 27.97
CA GLY A 658 9.59 -1.79 27.38
C GLY A 658 8.51 -1.37 28.37
N SER A 659 8.87 -0.98 29.60
CA SER A 659 7.91 -0.44 30.58
C SER A 659 7.67 1.05 30.33
N VAL A 660 6.46 1.51 30.62
CA VAL A 660 6.09 2.93 30.71
C VAL A 660 5.57 3.21 32.12
N ALA A 661 6.06 4.28 32.74
CA ALA A 661 5.63 4.68 34.08
C ALA A 661 5.39 6.18 34.19
N THR A 662 4.44 6.56 35.05
CA THR A 662 4.15 7.95 35.39
C THR A 662 4.70 8.30 36.77
N PHE A 663 5.19 9.52 36.89
CA PHE A 663 5.80 10.09 38.07
C PHE A 663 5.18 11.45 38.36
N THR A 664 4.90 11.71 39.63
CA THR A 664 4.36 12.98 40.12
C THR A 664 5.25 13.54 41.22
N ILE A 665 5.23 14.85 41.40
CA ILE A 665 6.01 15.51 42.45
C ILE A 665 5.37 15.19 43.80
N GLU A 666 6.14 14.66 44.72
CA GLU A 666 5.71 14.48 46.10
C GLU A 666 5.81 15.82 46.85
N PRO A 667 4.72 16.33 47.47
CA PRO A 667 4.70 17.67 48.06
C PRO A 667 5.73 17.92 49.17
N HIS A 668 6.15 16.86 49.89
CA HIS A 668 7.05 16.99 51.04
C HIS A 668 8.53 16.96 50.64
N THR A 669 8.91 16.09 49.72
CA THR A 669 10.31 15.89 49.31
C THR A 669 10.67 16.73 48.09
N ASN A 670 9.68 17.21 47.33
CA ASN A 670 9.85 17.88 46.04
C ASN A 670 10.60 17.00 45.01
N GLU A 671 10.52 15.67 45.20
CA GLU A 671 11.07 14.65 44.30
C GLU A 671 9.97 14.04 43.43
N TYR A 672 10.32 13.53 42.25
CA TYR A 672 9.40 12.76 41.42
C TYR A 672 9.32 11.32 41.92
N MET A 673 8.11 10.89 42.30
CA MET A 673 7.80 9.57 42.82
C MET A 673 6.92 8.78 41.86
N LEU A 674 7.14 7.46 41.79
CA LEU A 674 6.36 6.55 40.95
C LEU A 674 4.88 6.57 41.34
N GLN A 675 4.01 6.87 40.39
CA GLN A 675 2.55 6.81 40.56
C GLN A 675 1.96 5.53 39.97
N ALA A 676 2.32 5.21 38.73
CA ALA A 676 1.82 4.05 38.01
C ALA A 676 2.89 3.49 37.07
N SER A 677 2.89 2.18 36.87
CA SER A 677 3.79 1.52 35.91
C SER A 677 3.02 0.44 35.17
N ARG A 678 3.35 0.26 33.89
CA ARG A 678 2.82 -0.79 33.05
C ARG A 678 3.94 -1.39 32.21
N ARG A 679 3.96 -2.72 32.15
CA ARG A 679 4.79 -3.49 31.22
C ARG A 679 3.88 -4.49 30.51
N ASP A 680 3.79 -4.39 29.20
CA ASP A 680 3.04 -5.35 28.40
C ASP A 680 3.95 -6.57 28.12
N CYS A 681 3.52 -7.77 28.54
CA CYS A 681 4.35 -8.99 28.63
C CYS A 681 5.02 -9.45 27.31
N LYS A 682 4.60 -8.91 26.17
CA LYS A 682 5.14 -9.23 24.84
C LYS A 682 6.38 -8.41 24.48
N THR A 683 6.64 -7.27 25.13
CA THR A 683 7.82 -6.45 24.83
C THR A 683 8.96 -6.71 25.81
N LYS A 684 10.18 -6.76 25.28
CA LYS A 684 11.44 -6.89 26.05
C LYS A 684 12.50 -5.88 25.58
N ASP A 685 12.12 -4.91 24.75
CA ASP A 685 13.03 -3.96 24.12
C ASP A 685 12.72 -2.52 24.52
N ALA A 686 13.62 -1.59 24.19
CA ALA A 686 13.59 -0.23 24.69
C ALA A 686 12.41 0.58 24.15
N ILE A 687 11.77 1.37 25.01
CA ILE A 687 10.93 2.50 24.61
C ILE A 687 11.85 3.60 24.09
N THR A 688 11.65 4.05 22.85
CA THR A 688 12.57 4.97 22.15
C THR A 688 12.07 6.41 22.10
N SER A 689 10.76 6.61 22.06
CA SER A 689 10.15 7.93 22.17
C SER A 689 8.80 7.85 22.90
N ILE A 690 8.44 8.93 23.58
CA ILE A 690 7.11 9.16 24.13
C ILE A 690 6.63 10.51 23.63
N VAL A 691 5.47 10.55 23.00
CA VAL A 691 4.92 11.73 22.34
C VAL A 691 3.47 11.93 22.80
N PRO A 692 3.12 13.10 23.37
CA PRO A 692 1.73 13.43 23.69
C PRO A 692 0.84 13.42 22.43
N ILE A 693 -0.39 12.94 22.55
CA ILE A 693 -1.35 12.97 21.44
C ILE A 693 -1.92 14.39 21.28
N PRO A 694 -1.79 15.03 20.11
CA PRO A 694 -2.48 16.28 19.80
C PRO A 694 -3.97 16.23 20.12
N GLY A 695 -4.50 17.26 20.79
CA GLY A 695 -5.93 17.32 21.14
C GLY A 695 -6.38 16.38 22.26
N ASN A 696 -5.50 15.50 22.78
CA ASN A 696 -5.83 14.61 23.90
C ASN A 696 -4.72 14.60 24.97
N ALA A 697 -4.94 15.42 26.00
CA ALA A 697 -4.01 15.56 27.13
C ALA A 697 -3.97 14.35 28.08
N SER A 698 -4.77 13.30 27.88
CA SER A 698 -4.70 12.04 28.65
C SER A 698 -4.23 10.86 27.81
N ALA A 699 -3.75 11.06 26.59
CA ALA A 699 -3.21 10.00 25.76
C ALA A 699 -1.76 10.31 25.35
N LEU A 700 -0.91 9.28 25.38
CA LEU A 700 0.47 9.34 24.93
C LEU A 700 0.81 8.17 24.03
N LEU A 701 1.57 8.45 22.99
CA LEU A 701 2.15 7.48 22.07
C LEU A 701 3.54 7.10 22.56
N ALA A 702 3.83 5.81 22.61
CA ALA A 702 5.16 5.27 22.89
C ALA A 702 5.62 4.41 21.71
N THR A 703 6.83 4.67 21.22
CA THR A 703 7.49 3.81 20.24
C THR A 703 8.46 2.85 20.93
N CYS A 704 8.61 1.65 20.39
CA CYS A 704 9.51 0.65 20.93
C CYS A 704 10.33 -0.01 19.81
N ARG A 705 11.56 -0.39 20.16
CA ARG A 705 12.48 -1.12 19.25
C ARG A 705 11.96 -2.48 18.78
N ASP A 706 10.90 -3.00 19.40
CA ASP A 706 10.16 -4.17 18.93
C ASP A 706 9.32 -3.92 17.65
N GLY A 707 9.40 -2.71 17.08
CA GLY A 707 8.69 -2.31 15.86
C GLY A 707 7.24 -1.91 16.10
N LYS A 708 6.79 -1.82 17.37
CA LYS A 708 5.40 -1.49 17.71
C LYS A 708 5.23 -0.09 18.26
N CYS A 709 4.12 0.52 17.87
CA CYS A 709 3.62 1.77 18.40
C CYS A 709 2.44 1.51 19.33
N ARG A 710 2.49 2.08 20.55
CA ARG A 710 1.48 1.88 21.59
C ARG A 710 0.91 3.21 22.05
N ILE A 711 -0.40 3.27 22.31
CA ILE A 711 -1.02 4.44 22.93
C ILE A 711 -1.56 4.05 24.30
N TYR A 712 -1.15 4.80 25.31
CA TYR A 712 -1.59 4.64 26.67
C TYR A 712 -2.50 5.79 27.08
N HIS A 713 -3.57 5.47 27.79
CA HIS A 713 -4.35 6.46 28.51
C HIS A 713 -3.76 6.67 29.90
N VAL A 714 -3.48 7.93 30.23
CA VAL A 714 -2.98 8.41 31.51
C VAL A 714 -4.14 8.97 32.32
N PRO A 715 -4.51 8.35 33.46
CA PRO A 715 -5.56 8.87 34.32
C PRO A 715 -5.17 10.23 34.92
N ALA A 716 -6.17 11.09 35.15
CA ALA A 716 -5.96 12.35 35.85
C ALA A 716 -5.53 12.11 37.31
N VAL A 717 -4.56 12.90 37.78
CA VAL A 717 -4.13 12.88 39.18
C VAL A 717 -5.24 13.51 40.02
N LEU A 718 -6.00 12.72 40.79
CA LEU A 718 -6.99 13.25 41.73
C LEU A 718 -6.29 13.68 43.02
N SER A 719 -6.27 14.99 43.27
CA SER A 719 -5.78 15.58 44.51
C SER A 719 -6.70 15.15 45.68
N GLY A 720 -6.21 14.27 46.56
CA GLY A 720 -6.81 14.08 47.89
C GLY A 720 -7.72 12.87 48.15
N SER A 721 -7.68 11.80 47.35
CA SER A 721 -8.43 10.56 47.63
C SER A 721 -7.52 9.35 47.82
N SER A 722 -7.84 8.50 48.80
CA SER A 722 -7.07 7.31 49.19
C SER A 722 -6.88 6.32 48.04
N ARG A 723 -5.61 6.03 47.69
CA ARG A 723 -5.12 4.82 46.97
C ARG A 723 -6.10 4.08 46.04
N ALA A 724 -6.87 4.79 45.21
CA ALA A 724 -7.40 4.18 43.99
C ALA A 724 -6.20 4.01 43.06
N THR A 725 -5.82 2.78 42.76
CA THR A 725 -4.72 2.45 41.85
C THR A 725 -5.00 3.11 40.49
N SER A 726 -4.33 4.23 40.23
CA SER A 726 -4.41 4.91 38.93
C SER A 726 -3.66 4.04 37.91
N LEU A 727 -4.37 3.20 37.16
CA LEU A 727 -3.74 2.29 36.19
C LEU A 727 -3.59 2.95 34.82
N LEU A 728 -2.37 2.86 34.26
CA LEU A 728 -2.11 3.10 32.85
C LEU A 728 -2.84 2.04 32.01
N THR A 729 -3.66 2.45 31.04
CA THR A 729 -4.41 1.53 30.18
C THR A 729 -3.93 1.60 28.74
N LEU A 730 -3.61 0.45 28.13
CA LEU A 730 -3.29 0.34 26.72
C LEU A 730 -4.58 0.49 25.90
N GLN A 731 -4.58 1.48 25.02
CA GLN A 731 -5.71 1.79 24.13
C GLN A 731 -5.43 1.39 22.69
N HIS A 732 -4.17 1.44 22.26
CA HIS A 732 -3.76 1.12 20.89
C HIS A 732 -2.45 0.32 20.88
N GLU A 733 -2.34 -0.70 20.04
CA GLU A 733 -1.07 -1.35 19.69
C GLU A 733 -1.10 -1.72 18.20
N ILE A 734 -0.14 -1.20 17.43
CA ILE A 734 0.01 -1.52 16.01
C ILE A 734 1.48 -1.82 15.68
N ALA A 735 1.70 -2.76 14.77
CA ALA A 735 3.01 -3.01 14.18
C ALA A 735 3.30 -1.99 13.07
N SER A 736 4.53 -1.50 13.02
CA SER A 736 5.02 -0.63 11.97
C SER A 736 5.74 -1.43 10.88
N PRO A 737 5.85 -0.94 9.63
CA PRO A 737 6.76 -1.51 8.64
C PRO A 737 8.24 -1.48 9.05
N LEU A 738 8.57 -0.67 10.07
CA LEU A 738 9.91 -0.61 10.65
C LEU A 738 10.10 -1.70 11.71
N ASN A 739 11.16 -2.51 11.54
CA ASN A 739 11.52 -3.55 12.52
C ASN A 739 12.08 -2.95 13.81
N THR A 740 12.62 -1.74 13.75
CA THR A 740 13.15 -1.01 14.91
C THR A 740 12.72 0.44 14.81
N LEU A 741 11.85 0.89 15.71
CA LEU A 741 11.48 2.30 15.83
C LEU A 741 12.50 3.02 16.73
N GLU A 742 12.85 4.25 16.36
CA GLU A 742 13.78 5.11 17.13
C GLU A 742 13.17 6.47 17.47
N ALA A 743 12.22 6.97 16.67
CA ALA A 743 11.51 8.21 16.96
C ALA A 743 10.10 8.24 16.34
N ALA A 744 9.27 9.13 16.87
CA ALA A 744 7.97 9.47 16.29
C ALA A 744 7.65 10.94 16.56
N PHE A 745 6.83 11.54 15.70
CA PHE A 745 6.31 12.90 15.89
C PHE A 745 5.09 13.18 15.04
N PHE A 746 4.36 14.25 15.38
CA PHE A 746 3.27 14.76 14.57
C PHE A 746 3.72 15.98 13.75
N THR A 747 3.31 16.08 12.49
CA THR A 747 3.56 17.27 11.66
C THR A 747 2.86 18.50 12.22
N VAL A 748 3.37 19.69 11.86
CA VAL A 748 2.80 20.97 12.26
C VAL A 748 2.18 21.64 11.03
N PRO A 749 0.90 22.09 11.07
CA PRO A 749 0.31 22.85 9.98
C PRO A 749 1.05 24.17 9.72
N LEU A 750 1.08 24.64 8.47
CA LEU A 750 1.67 25.95 8.13
C LEU A 750 0.81 27.11 8.70
N PRO A 751 1.41 28.17 9.27
CA PRO A 751 0.65 29.23 9.95
C PRO A 751 -0.29 30.09 9.09
N ASP A 752 -0.15 30.17 7.77
CA ASP A 752 -1.03 30.97 6.91
C ASP A 752 -1.12 30.36 5.51
N ASP A 753 -2.22 29.68 5.19
CA ASP A 753 -2.56 29.32 3.81
C ASP A 753 -3.63 30.30 3.28
N THR A 754 -3.16 31.41 2.70
CA THR A 754 -3.99 32.41 2.01
C THR A 754 -4.50 31.92 0.65
N SER A 755 -4.22 30.67 0.26
CA SER A 755 -4.71 30.13 -1.01
C SER A 755 -6.24 29.99 -1.04
N PRO A 756 -6.87 30.18 -2.21
CA PRO A 756 -8.32 30.13 -2.35
C PRO A 756 -8.86 28.76 -1.87
N PRO A 757 -10.12 28.69 -1.38
CA PRO A 757 -10.68 27.48 -0.77
C PRO A 757 -10.58 26.24 -1.66
N ASN A 758 -10.63 26.41 -2.98
CA ASN A 758 -10.47 25.33 -3.95
C ASN A 758 -9.01 24.87 -4.16
N ARG A 759 -8.00 25.50 -3.57
CA ARG A 759 -6.57 25.13 -3.62
C ARG A 759 -5.99 24.69 -2.26
N ARG A 760 -6.78 24.79 -1.19
CA ARG A 760 -6.43 24.29 0.14
C ARG A 760 -6.24 22.78 0.06
N ILE A 761 -4.97 22.36 0.03
CA ILE A 761 -4.59 20.98 0.30
C ILE A 761 -5.22 20.63 1.67
N HIS A 762 -5.66 19.40 1.90
CA HIS A 762 -6.06 18.89 3.23
C HIS A 762 -4.88 18.89 4.25
N ARG A 763 -3.97 19.88 4.21
CA ARG A 763 -2.81 20.13 5.07
C ARG A 763 -3.16 20.74 6.44
N ARG A 764 -4.42 20.59 6.89
CA ARG A 764 -4.81 20.95 8.27
C ARG A 764 -4.72 19.78 9.24
N SER A 765 -4.65 18.54 8.74
CA SER A 765 -4.47 17.36 9.59
C SER A 765 -3.01 17.21 9.99
N ARG A 766 -2.77 16.70 11.21
CA ARG A 766 -1.41 16.38 11.70
C ARG A 766 -1.13 14.91 11.40
N ASP A 767 -0.09 14.67 10.61
CA ASP A 767 0.35 13.34 10.24
C ASP A 767 1.31 12.78 11.28
N LEU A 768 1.18 11.49 11.62
CA LEU A 768 2.12 10.77 12.47
C LEU A 768 3.28 10.25 11.63
N ILE A 769 4.49 10.71 11.92
CA ILE A 769 5.72 10.28 11.27
C ILE A 769 6.50 9.37 12.22
N LEU A 770 6.91 8.21 11.72
CA LEU A 770 7.74 7.23 12.39
C LEU A 770 9.12 7.19 11.73
N GLN A 771 10.16 7.13 12.54
CA GLN A 771 11.55 7.00 12.08
C GLN A 771 12.25 5.84 12.75
N GLY A 772 13.09 5.15 11.99
CA GLY A 772 13.79 3.98 12.48
C GLY A 772 14.41 3.18 11.34
N PHE A 773 14.46 1.86 11.50
CA PHE A 773 15.18 0.98 10.60
C PHE A 773 14.36 -0.22 10.15
N HIS A 774 14.55 -0.60 8.89
CA HIS A 774 14.12 -1.87 8.32
C HIS A 774 15.36 -2.57 7.75
N GLY A 775 15.89 -3.56 8.49
CA GLY A 775 17.17 -4.19 8.18
C GLY A 775 18.31 -3.17 8.12
N PRO A 776 19.07 -3.09 7.00
CA PRO A 776 20.20 -2.16 6.87
C PRO A 776 19.80 -0.74 6.44
N HIS A 777 18.51 -0.42 6.33
CA HIS A 777 18.02 0.86 5.82
C HIS A 777 17.39 1.68 6.93
N PHE A 778 17.70 2.98 6.96
CA PHE A 778 16.95 3.98 7.71
C PHE A 778 15.71 4.38 6.91
N LEU A 779 14.56 4.46 7.57
CA LEU A 779 13.30 4.86 6.98
C LEU A 779 12.69 6.04 7.77
N SER A 780 12.17 7.02 7.03
CA SER A 780 11.19 7.98 7.52
C SER A 780 9.85 7.64 6.88
N TYR A 781 8.83 7.37 7.68
CA TYR A 781 7.57 6.78 7.25
C TYR A 781 6.38 7.56 7.82
N ASN A 782 5.45 7.95 6.95
CA ASN A 782 4.20 8.57 7.35
C ASN A 782 3.18 7.47 7.66
N ALA A 783 2.91 7.25 8.95
CA ALA A 783 1.97 6.24 9.41
C ALA A 783 0.50 6.63 9.20
N THR A 784 0.20 7.92 9.00
CA THR A 784 -1.15 8.39 8.67
C THR A 784 -1.49 8.10 7.20
N THR A 785 -0.53 8.25 6.29
CA THR A 785 -0.75 8.08 4.83
C THR A 785 -0.18 6.79 4.26
N ASP A 786 0.41 5.92 5.09
CA ASP A 786 1.05 4.66 4.68
C ASP A 786 2.12 4.88 3.58
N ALA A 787 2.98 5.89 3.76
CA ALA A 787 3.93 6.34 2.75
C ALA A 787 5.37 6.38 3.28
N VAL A 788 6.30 5.81 2.51
CA VAL A 788 7.75 5.96 2.76
C VAL A 788 8.19 7.33 2.25
N LEU A 789 8.69 8.17 3.15
CA LEU A 789 9.15 9.52 2.84
C LEU A 789 10.63 9.56 2.45
N ALA A 790 11.45 8.75 3.12
CA ALA A 790 12.89 8.64 2.86
C ALA A 790 13.37 7.22 3.16
N ARG A 791 14.31 6.71 2.34
CA ARG A 791 14.94 5.39 2.50
C ARG A 791 16.44 5.49 2.24
N VAL A 792 17.26 5.36 3.29
CA VAL A 792 18.72 5.54 3.19
C VAL A 792 19.47 4.26 3.60
N PRO A 793 20.30 3.66 2.73
CA PRO A 793 21.11 2.49 3.08
C PRO A 793 22.27 2.89 4.01
N CYS A 794 22.13 2.61 5.30
CA CYS A 794 23.05 3.07 6.35
C CYS A 794 23.75 1.94 7.14
N GLY A 795 23.30 0.69 6.99
CA GLY A 795 23.88 -0.47 7.65
C GLY A 795 23.30 -0.78 9.04
N GLY A 796 22.11 -0.27 9.36
CA GLY A 796 21.29 -0.65 10.53
C GLY A 796 21.43 0.24 11.77
N ALA A 797 20.61 -0.05 12.79
CA ALA A 797 20.40 0.80 13.98
C ALA A 797 21.57 0.83 14.99
N HIS A 798 22.50 -0.12 14.92
CA HIS A 798 23.58 -0.26 15.92
C HIS A 798 24.77 0.69 15.73
N ARG A 799 24.67 1.61 14.78
CA ARG A 799 25.73 2.58 14.44
C ARG A 799 25.37 3.95 15.00
N PRO A 800 26.34 4.82 15.33
CA PRO A 800 26.02 6.21 15.66
C PRO A 800 25.33 6.89 14.48
N PHE A 801 24.19 7.50 14.73
CA PHE A 801 23.44 8.30 13.77
C PHE A 801 22.73 9.47 14.46
N ALA A 802 22.33 10.45 13.66
CA ALA A 802 21.32 11.44 14.03
C ALA A 802 20.46 11.74 12.80
N SER A 803 19.20 12.10 13.02
CA SER A 803 18.26 12.52 11.99
C SER A 803 17.52 13.79 12.39
N VAL A 804 17.08 14.56 11.41
CA VAL A 804 16.15 15.68 11.57
C VAL A 804 15.26 15.77 10.34
N SER A 805 14.00 16.16 10.51
CA SER A 805 13.06 16.36 9.41
C SER A 805 12.41 17.73 9.52
N ALA A 806 11.88 18.27 8.43
CA ALA A 806 11.14 19.52 8.51
C ALA A 806 9.76 19.30 9.19
N PRO A 807 9.34 20.16 10.13
CA PRO A 807 8.04 20.05 10.83
C PRO A 807 6.82 20.05 9.89
N HIS A 808 6.92 20.80 8.80
CA HIS A 808 5.82 21.08 7.86
C HIS A 808 5.88 20.22 6.59
N ASP A 809 7.05 19.66 6.26
CA ASP A 809 7.26 18.79 5.11
C ASP A 809 8.23 17.66 5.50
N PRO A 810 7.75 16.58 6.16
CA PRO A 810 8.62 15.50 6.64
C PRO A 810 9.32 14.72 5.51
N GLY A 811 8.98 14.98 4.24
CA GLY A 811 9.76 14.54 3.09
C GLY A 811 11.13 15.23 2.99
N GLN A 812 11.32 16.36 3.67
CA GLN A 812 12.61 16.99 3.89
C GLN A 812 13.25 16.37 5.13
N THR A 813 14.31 15.60 4.92
CA THR A 813 14.97 14.84 5.99
C THR A 813 16.48 14.86 5.80
N ARG A 814 17.22 14.99 6.89
CA ARG A 814 18.67 14.83 6.94
C ARG A 814 19.04 13.67 7.85
N LEU A 815 20.07 12.94 7.46
CA LEU A 815 20.62 11.81 8.20
C LEU A 815 22.15 11.90 8.19
N VAL A 816 22.77 11.80 9.36
CA VAL A 816 24.21 11.65 9.51
C VAL A 816 24.50 10.34 10.22
N PHE A 817 25.48 9.57 9.75
CA PHE A 817 25.84 8.30 10.36
C PHE A 817 27.28 7.89 10.05
N SER A 818 27.82 6.97 10.86
CA SER A 818 29.11 6.34 10.58
C SER A 818 28.94 5.01 9.85
N LYS A 819 29.65 4.80 8.73
CA LYS A 819 29.68 3.51 8.01
C LYS A 819 31.12 3.21 7.59
N ALA A 820 31.61 2.01 7.90
CA ALA A 820 32.98 1.57 7.57
C ALA A 820 34.12 2.51 8.04
N GLY A 821 33.90 3.31 9.08
CA GLY A 821 34.88 4.28 9.59
C GLY A 821 34.77 5.68 9.00
N GLU A 822 33.87 5.87 8.03
CA GLU A 822 33.60 7.13 7.34
C GLU A 822 32.32 7.78 7.90
N LEU A 823 32.27 9.10 7.80
CA LEU A 823 31.07 9.90 8.01
C LEU A 823 30.29 9.95 6.70
N ARG A 824 28.99 9.71 6.75
CA ARG A 824 28.09 9.99 5.63
C ARG A 824 26.99 10.95 6.06
N VAL A 825 26.79 12.01 5.28
CA VAL A 825 25.76 13.03 5.48
C VAL A 825 24.84 13.01 4.28
N VAL A 826 23.56 12.70 4.52
CA VAL A 826 22.51 12.68 3.52
C VAL A 826 21.49 13.77 3.85
N SER A 827 21.15 14.60 2.86
CA SER A 827 20.09 15.59 2.91
C SER A 827 19.14 15.32 1.74
N GLN A 828 17.85 15.30 2.02
CA GLN A 828 16.78 15.09 1.05
C GLN A 828 15.88 16.32 1.03
N ALA A 829 15.69 16.93 -0.14
CA ALA A 829 14.93 18.16 -0.36
C ALA A 829 13.41 17.92 -0.51
N ALA A 830 13.02 16.70 -0.90
CA ALA A 830 11.63 16.29 -1.05
C ALA A 830 11.50 14.76 -0.97
N ALA A 831 10.32 14.27 -0.61
CA ALA A 831 10.05 12.83 -0.62
C ALA A 831 10.33 12.22 -2.01
N ALA A 832 11.07 11.11 -2.02
CA ALA A 832 11.44 10.39 -3.24
C ALA A 832 10.22 9.75 -3.95
N GLU A 833 9.16 9.47 -3.18
CA GLU A 833 7.93 8.84 -3.63
C GLU A 833 6.71 9.63 -3.15
N ARG A 834 5.66 9.64 -3.97
CA ARG A 834 4.40 10.33 -3.73
C ARG A 834 3.24 9.40 -3.98
N VAL A 835 2.30 9.36 -3.05
CA VAL A 835 1.09 8.55 -3.15
C VAL A 835 -0.02 9.44 -3.70
N LEU A 836 -0.46 9.18 -4.93
CA LEU A 836 -1.55 9.92 -5.57
C LEU A 836 -2.90 9.36 -5.13
N VAL A 837 -2.98 8.03 -5.03
CA VAL A 837 -4.15 7.30 -4.52
C VAL A 837 -3.65 6.31 -3.47
N PRO A 838 -4.18 6.33 -2.22
CA PRO A 838 -3.66 5.51 -1.11
C PRO A 838 -3.92 4.00 -1.23
N GLY A 839 -4.91 3.60 -2.03
CA GLY A 839 -5.29 2.20 -2.21
C GLY A 839 -5.95 1.55 -0.99
N GLY A 840 -6.09 0.23 -1.05
CA GLY A 840 -6.77 -0.61 -0.06
C GLY A 840 -6.05 -1.95 0.09
N HIS A 841 -6.80 -3.05 0.07
CA HIS A 841 -6.22 -4.40 0.12
C HIS A 841 -5.65 -4.78 -1.25
N GLY A 842 -4.44 -5.35 -1.29
CA GLY A 842 -3.81 -5.83 -2.52
C GLY A 842 -4.10 -7.29 -2.87
N ARG A 843 -5.09 -7.86 -2.19
CA ARG A 843 -5.59 -9.24 -2.28
C ARG A 843 -7.09 -9.22 -2.09
N GLU A 844 -7.70 -10.36 -2.37
CA GLU A 844 -9.14 -10.62 -2.30
C GLU A 844 -9.68 -10.27 -0.91
N ILE A 845 -10.61 -9.31 -0.84
CA ILE A 845 -11.38 -8.99 0.36
C ILE A 845 -12.39 -10.13 0.58
N ARG A 846 -12.24 -10.82 1.70
CA ARG A 846 -13.06 -12.00 2.07
C ARG A 846 -14.21 -11.65 3.00
N ALA A 847 -14.14 -10.53 3.72
CA ALA A 847 -15.19 -10.11 4.63
C ALA A 847 -15.30 -8.58 4.72
N VAL A 848 -16.54 -8.10 4.79
CA VAL A 848 -16.92 -6.72 5.02
C VAL A 848 -17.89 -6.68 6.20
N ALA A 849 -17.69 -5.77 7.16
CA ALA A 849 -18.56 -5.64 8.32
C ALA A 849 -18.79 -4.19 8.71
N ALA A 850 -20.05 -3.79 8.91
CA ALA A 850 -20.41 -2.44 9.29
C ALA A 850 -20.65 -2.30 10.80
N SER A 851 -20.18 -1.20 11.40
CA SER A 851 -20.45 -0.93 12.81
C SER A 851 -21.93 -0.59 13.04
N PRO A 852 -22.56 -1.03 14.14
CA PRO A 852 -23.92 -0.62 14.49
C PRO A 852 -24.07 0.90 14.54
N SER A 853 -25.20 1.43 14.05
CA SER A 853 -25.48 2.86 13.89
C SER A 853 -25.74 3.63 15.21
N THR A 854 -25.23 3.15 16.34
CA THR A 854 -25.48 3.72 17.68
C THR A 854 -24.38 4.64 18.20
N LEU A 855 -23.31 4.87 17.42
CA LEU A 855 -22.46 6.04 17.61
C LEU A 855 -23.36 7.26 17.29
N SER A 856 -23.69 8.05 18.33
CA SER A 856 -24.58 9.23 18.42
C SER A 856 -25.29 9.79 17.17
N ALA A 857 -26.47 10.42 17.36
CA ALA A 857 -27.20 11.14 16.30
C ALA A 857 -26.42 12.27 15.58
N ALA A 858 -25.21 12.62 16.02
CA ALA A 858 -24.29 13.52 15.32
C ALA A 858 -23.32 12.79 14.36
N ASP A 859 -23.23 11.45 14.42
CA ASP A 859 -22.45 10.58 13.55
C ASP A 859 -23.35 9.99 12.44
N GLU A 860 -23.71 10.77 11.41
CA GLU A 860 -24.28 10.20 10.17
C GLU A 860 -23.29 9.24 9.44
N ALA A 861 -22.04 9.18 9.92
CA ALA A 861 -20.88 8.49 9.37
C ALA A 861 -20.49 7.23 10.19
N GLY A 862 -20.94 6.04 9.76
CA GLY A 862 -20.58 4.75 10.36
C GLY A 862 -19.15 4.28 10.03
N LEU A 863 -18.60 3.36 10.83
CA LEU A 863 -17.35 2.67 10.53
C LEU A 863 -17.63 1.41 9.70
N VAL A 864 -16.72 1.10 8.78
CA VAL A 864 -16.75 -0.14 8.00
C VAL A 864 -15.40 -0.82 8.16
N ALA A 865 -15.39 -2.13 8.37
CA ALA A 865 -14.20 -2.96 8.43
C ALA A 865 -14.15 -3.85 7.19
N THR A 866 -12.99 -3.97 6.56
CA THR A 866 -12.72 -4.93 5.48
C THR A 866 -11.56 -5.82 5.88
N ALA A 867 -11.61 -7.10 5.54
CA ALA A 867 -10.50 -8.02 5.74
C ALA A 867 -10.23 -8.83 4.49
N ALA A 868 -8.95 -9.09 4.22
CA ALA A 868 -8.52 -9.72 2.98
C ALA A 868 -7.55 -10.89 3.20
N GLU A 869 -7.28 -11.58 2.09
CA GLU A 869 -6.30 -12.66 2.02
C GLU A 869 -4.85 -12.20 2.26
N ASP A 870 -4.61 -10.88 2.26
CA ASP A 870 -3.35 -10.24 2.69
C ASP A 870 -3.13 -10.25 4.20
N THR A 871 -3.99 -10.95 4.96
CA THR A 871 -3.93 -11.12 6.42
C THR A 871 -4.12 -9.82 7.21
N THR A 872 -4.65 -8.77 6.58
CA THR A 872 -4.89 -7.48 7.21
C THR A 872 -6.37 -7.15 7.31
N ILE A 873 -6.72 -6.33 8.31
CA ILE A 873 -8.04 -5.72 8.47
C ILE A 873 -7.87 -4.21 8.29
N ARG A 874 -8.68 -3.57 7.46
CA ARG A 874 -8.71 -2.11 7.33
C ARG A 874 -10.01 -1.56 7.88
N ILE A 875 -9.91 -0.52 8.72
CA ILE A 875 -11.06 0.22 9.23
C ILE A 875 -11.20 1.52 8.45
N TRP A 876 -12.41 1.78 7.96
CA TRP A 876 -12.78 2.91 7.14
C TRP A 876 -13.84 3.75 7.84
N ARG A 877 -13.79 5.07 7.66
CA ARG A 877 -14.93 5.95 7.93
C ARG A 877 -15.70 6.20 6.65
N ARG A 878 -17.00 5.95 6.69
CA ARG A 878 -17.93 6.37 5.64
C ARG A 878 -18.34 7.82 5.88
N ARG A 879 -18.08 8.75 4.95
CA ARG A 879 -18.58 10.12 5.06
C ARG A 879 -19.98 10.24 4.46
N ALA A 880 -20.82 11.10 5.05
CA ALA A 880 -22.11 11.43 4.46
C ALA A 880 -21.87 12.19 3.15
N SER A 881 -22.30 11.62 2.02
CA SER A 881 -22.20 12.27 0.72
C SER A 881 -23.15 13.47 0.67
N SER A 882 -22.63 14.68 0.50
CA SER A 882 -23.48 15.84 0.18
C SER A 882 -24.08 15.63 -1.22
N PRO A 883 -25.41 15.72 -1.40
CA PRO A 883 -26.07 15.43 -2.68
C PRO A 883 -25.73 16.43 -3.81
N ARG A 884 -25.04 17.54 -3.50
CA ARG A 884 -24.79 18.64 -4.45
C ARG A 884 -23.43 18.62 -5.14
N VAL A 885 -22.48 17.79 -4.69
CA VAL A 885 -21.12 17.73 -5.28
C VAL A 885 -20.67 16.27 -5.38
N PRO A 886 -20.40 15.72 -6.58
CA PRO A 886 -19.78 14.41 -6.71
C PRO A 886 -18.40 14.43 -6.05
N PRO A 887 -18.00 13.37 -5.32
CA PRO A 887 -16.75 13.38 -4.59
C PRO A 887 -15.56 13.59 -5.56
N SER A 888 -14.72 14.57 -5.26
CA SER A 888 -13.53 14.91 -6.05
C SER A 888 -12.33 14.03 -5.72
N SER A 889 -12.45 13.10 -4.76
CA SER A 889 -11.39 12.18 -4.37
C SER A 889 -11.93 10.91 -3.68
N HIS A 890 -11.14 9.84 -3.65
CA HIS A 890 -11.51 8.60 -2.93
C HIS A 890 -11.76 8.85 -1.43
N ALA A 891 -10.96 9.74 -0.82
CA ALA A 891 -11.02 10.08 0.60
C ALA A 891 -12.33 10.80 1.01
N GLU A 892 -13.09 11.32 0.05
CA GLU A 892 -14.37 11.98 0.32
C GLU A 892 -15.51 11.01 0.60
N TYR A 893 -15.43 9.75 0.14
CA TYR A 893 -16.47 8.75 0.38
C TYR A 893 -16.07 7.76 1.50
N LEU A 894 -14.87 7.17 1.40
CA LEU A 894 -14.29 6.28 2.40
C LEU A 894 -12.90 6.77 2.80
N THR A 895 -12.71 7.06 4.08
CA THR A 895 -11.41 7.47 4.62
C THR A 895 -10.78 6.31 5.39
N PRO A 896 -9.59 5.81 5.01
CA PRO A 896 -8.88 4.80 5.79
C PRO A 896 -8.47 5.38 7.14
N LEU A 897 -8.60 4.60 8.22
CA LEU A 897 -8.25 5.01 9.57
C LEU A 897 -7.11 4.21 10.19
N VAL A 898 -7.14 2.90 10.01
CA VAL A 898 -6.14 2.02 10.59
C VAL A 898 -6.10 0.69 9.83
N THR A 899 -4.90 0.13 9.68
CA THR A 899 -4.66 -1.21 9.17
C THR A 899 -4.20 -2.10 10.33
N LEU A 900 -5.00 -3.10 10.69
CA LEU A 900 -4.69 -4.05 11.74
C LEU A 900 -3.97 -5.26 11.14
N GLN A 901 -2.89 -5.66 11.80
CA GLN A 901 -2.11 -6.85 11.47
C GLN A 901 -2.03 -7.74 12.71
N GLY A 902 -2.04 -9.05 12.50
CA GLY A 902 -1.90 -10.00 13.60
C GLY A 902 -2.32 -11.42 13.28
N HIS A 903 -3.11 -11.61 12.23
CA HIS A 903 -3.41 -12.93 11.69
C HIS A 903 -2.20 -13.47 10.92
N SER A 904 -1.94 -14.76 11.04
CA SER A 904 -0.89 -15.46 10.27
C SER A 904 -1.40 -16.05 8.96
N ALA A 905 -2.72 -16.16 8.82
CA ALA A 905 -3.41 -16.71 7.65
C ALA A 905 -4.46 -15.74 7.08
N GLY A 906 -4.93 -16.02 5.87
CA GLY A 906 -6.00 -15.25 5.23
C GLY A 906 -7.28 -15.26 6.06
N ILE A 907 -7.81 -14.05 6.31
CA ILE A 907 -8.98 -13.84 7.17
C ILE A 907 -10.24 -14.39 6.48
N GLN A 908 -11.13 -15.03 7.25
CA GLN A 908 -12.36 -15.65 6.75
C GLN A 908 -13.58 -14.76 7.00
N THR A 909 -13.84 -14.37 8.25
CA THR A 909 -15.02 -13.58 8.64
C THR A 909 -14.65 -12.40 9.54
N LEU A 910 -15.40 -11.30 9.40
CA LEU A 910 -15.48 -10.17 10.35
C LEU A 910 -16.91 -9.99 10.85
N ARG A 911 -17.09 -9.66 12.14
CA ARG A 911 -18.37 -9.15 12.66
C ARG A 911 -18.16 -8.14 13.77
N TRP A 912 -18.94 -7.07 13.76
CA TRP A 912 -19.04 -6.17 14.90
C TRP A 912 -19.92 -6.78 15.97
N ALA A 913 -19.49 -6.68 17.23
CA ALA A 913 -20.32 -7.09 18.35
C ALA A 913 -21.50 -6.10 18.49
N PRO A 914 -22.75 -6.57 18.66
CA PRO A 914 -23.93 -5.73 18.77
C PRO A 914 -24.06 -5.10 20.17
N THR A 915 -23.00 -4.41 20.60
CA THR A 915 -22.93 -3.72 21.89
C THR A 915 -23.47 -2.29 21.76
N PRO A 916 -24.02 -1.68 22.83
CA PRO A 916 -24.59 -0.32 22.77
C PRO A 916 -23.64 0.74 22.19
N HIS A 917 -22.33 0.58 22.41
CA HIS A 917 -21.30 1.52 21.94
C HIS A 917 -20.55 1.06 20.67
N GLY A 918 -20.83 -0.14 20.15
CA GLY A 918 -20.20 -0.64 18.91
C GLY A 918 -18.67 -0.70 18.94
N THR A 919 -18.08 -0.95 20.11
CA THR A 919 -16.61 -0.80 20.31
C THR A 919 -15.81 -2.07 20.04
N HIS A 920 -16.45 -3.21 19.77
CA HIS A 920 -15.75 -4.48 19.58
C HIS A 920 -15.97 -5.03 18.18
N LEU A 921 -14.86 -5.40 17.53
CA LEU A 921 -14.82 -6.09 16.25
C LEU A 921 -14.19 -7.45 16.47
N LEU A 922 -14.77 -8.50 15.90
CA LEU A 922 -14.22 -9.86 15.94
C LEU A 922 -13.73 -10.24 14.55
N SER A 923 -12.66 -11.05 14.49
CA SER A 923 -12.10 -11.55 13.24
C SER A 923 -11.61 -12.99 13.36
N SER A 924 -11.81 -13.78 12.31
CA SER A 924 -11.41 -15.19 12.24
C SER A 924 -10.51 -15.47 11.04
N ALA A 925 -9.61 -16.44 11.14
CA ALA A 925 -8.75 -16.86 10.03
C ALA A 925 -8.48 -18.37 10.03
N GLY A 926 -7.51 -18.79 9.21
CA GLY A 926 -6.87 -20.10 9.34
C GLY A 926 -6.07 -20.25 10.64
N SER A 927 -5.48 -21.42 10.83
CA SER A 927 -4.69 -21.74 12.03
C SER A 927 -5.44 -21.52 13.36
N GLU A 928 -6.77 -21.74 13.31
CA GLU A 928 -7.69 -21.59 14.44
C GLU A 928 -7.67 -20.21 15.09
N GLU A 929 -7.32 -19.18 14.33
CA GLU A 929 -7.22 -17.82 14.84
C GLU A 929 -8.59 -17.16 14.95
N LEU A 930 -8.94 -16.71 16.15
CA LEU A 930 -10.10 -15.86 16.42
C LEU A 930 -9.73 -14.78 17.42
N PHE A 931 -9.85 -13.52 17.01
CA PHE A 931 -9.43 -12.35 17.79
C PHE A 931 -10.61 -11.43 18.13
N VAL A 932 -10.54 -10.81 19.30
CA VAL A 932 -11.42 -9.72 19.72
C VAL A 932 -10.61 -8.44 19.73
N TRP A 933 -11.03 -7.47 18.91
CA TRP A 933 -10.46 -6.14 18.80
C TRP A 933 -11.34 -5.14 19.52
N ARG A 934 -10.75 -4.31 20.38
CA ARG A 934 -11.45 -3.20 21.03
C ARG A 934 -11.00 -1.88 20.43
N LEU A 935 -11.98 -1.09 20.02
CA LEU A 935 -11.82 0.19 19.35
C LEU A 935 -12.26 1.33 20.29
N ALA A 936 -11.49 2.41 20.27
CA ALA A 936 -11.80 3.63 21.02
C ALA A 936 -11.43 4.86 20.20
N ARG A 937 -12.31 5.87 20.14
CA ARG A 937 -11.97 7.16 19.51
C ARG A 937 -11.20 8.03 20.50
N LEU A 938 -9.96 8.41 20.16
CA LEU A 938 -9.09 9.20 21.04
C LEU A 938 -9.30 10.71 20.92
N VAL A 939 -9.54 11.20 19.71
CA VAL A 939 -9.74 12.63 19.41
C VAL A 939 -10.96 12.76 18.51
N ARG A 940 -11.83 13.74 18.80
CA ARG A 940 -12.99 14.09 17.97
C ARG A 940 -12.96 15.58 17.68
N GLU A 941 -12.12 15.97 16.74
CA GLU A 941 -12.13 17.32 16.18
C GLU A 941 -12.38 17.22 14.68
N GLN A 942 -13.02 18.22 14.07
CA GLN A 942 -13.35 18.18 12.63
C GLN A 942 -12.12 17.95 11.73
N GLU A 943 -10.92 18.26 12.23
CA GLU A 943 -9.64 18.20 11.51
C GLU A 943 -8.73 17.02 11.93
N GLN A 944 -9.06 16.31 13.03
CA GLN A 944 -8.32 15.15 13.54
C GLN A 944 -9.26 14.11 14.16
N ASP A 945 -9.25 12.90 13.60
CA ASP A 945 -9.95 11.76 14.18
C ASP A 945 -9.01 10.57 14.22
N MET A 946 -8.60 10.23 15.44
CA MET A 946 -7.64 9.18 15.73
C MET A 946 -8.35 8.00 16.38
N LEU A 947 -8.34 6.86 15.70
CA LEU A 947 -8.92 5.61 16.18
C LEU A 947 -7.85 4.76 16.87
N ALA A 948 -8.03 4.49 18.16
CA ALA A 948 -7.25 3.52 18.91
C ALA A 948 -7.85 2.12 18.75
N VAL A 949 -6.99 1.11 18.58
CA VAL A 949 -7.40 -0.28 18.43
C VAL A 949 -6.39 -1.17 19.15
N VAL A 950 -6.88 -2.09 19.97
CA VAL A 950 -6.05 -3.09 20.65
C VAL A 950 -6.65 -4.48 20.45
N ARG A 951 -5.77 -5.47 20.26
CA ARG A 951 -6.17 -6.89 20.29
C ARG A 951 -6.38 -7.31 21.74
N GLU A 952 -7.62 -7.24 22.19
CA GLU A 952 -8.01 -7.45 23.58
C GLU A 952 -7.97 -8.92 23.98
N ALA A 953 -8.38 -9.82 23.07
CA ALA A 953 -8.34 -11.25 23.32
C ALA A 953 -7.96 -12.06 22.08
N VAL A 954 -7.44 -13.25 22.34
CA VAL A 954 -7.15 -14.32 21.38
C VAL A 954 -7.81 -15.58 21.92
N TRP A 955 -8.58 -16.27 21.09
CA TRP A 955 -9.13 -17.57 21.46
C TRP A 955 -7.99 -18.59 21.64
N GLY A 956 -8.01 -19.32 22.76
CA GLY A 956 -6.91 -20.21 23.18
C GLY A 956 -7.26 -21.70 23.22
N ASP A 957 -8.50 -22.09 22.95
CA ASP A 957 -8.99 -23.48 23.10
C ASP A 957 -8.97 -24.24 21.76
N GLY A 958 -7.86 -24.08 21.02
CA GLY A 958 -7.66 -24.73 19.73
C GLY A 958 -7.51 -26.25 19.82
N THR A 959 -7.65 -26.93 18.69
CA THR A 959 -7.31 -28.35 18.57
C THR A 959 -5.79 -28.56 18.74
N PRO A 960 -5.34 -29.77 19.09
CA PRO A 960 -3.91 -30.06 19.23
C PRO A 960 -3.08 -29.76 17.99
N GLY A 961 -3.69 -29.78 16.79
CA GLY A 961 -3.03 -29.47 15.53
C GLY A 961 -2.99 -27.97 15.21
N GLY A 962 -3.97 -27.20 15.69
CA GLY A 962 -4.03 -25.75 15.48
C GLY A 962 -4.04 -25.29 14.02
N ASP A 963 -4.46 -26.16 13.08
CA ASP A 963 -4.38 -25.94 11.63
C ASP A 963 -5.76 -25.81 10.96
N LEU A 964 -6.84 -25.99 11.72
CA LEU A 964 -8.19 -25.84 11.18
C LEU A 964 -8.51 -24.38 10.87
N ARG A 965 -9.44 -24.15 9.95
CA ARG A 965 -9.99 -22.82 9.72
C ARG A 965 -11.20 -22.60 10.62
N VAL A 966 -11.26 -21.45 11.27
CA VAL A 966 -12.53 -20.90 11.78
C VAL A 966 -13.23 -20.30 10.56
N VAL A 967 -14.19 -21.03 9.98
CA VAL A 967 -14.76 -20.72 8.66
C VAL A 967 -15.75 -19.56 8.74
N ASP A 968 -16.60 -19.56 9.76
CA ASP A 968 -17.52 -18.47 10.07
C ASP A 968 -17.79 -18.45 11.58
N PHE A 969 -18.24 -17.30 12.07
CA PHE A 969 -18.74 -17.17 13.44
C PHE A 969 -19.85 -16.12 13.47
N ASP A 970 -20.70 -16.22 14.49
CA ASP A 970 -21.69 -15.22 14.82
C ASP A 970 -21.56 -14.79 16.28
N VAL A 971 -22.02 -13.58 16.59
CA VAL A 971 -21.84 -12.95 17.90
C VAL A 971 -23.07 -12.17 18.33
N VAL A 972 -23.47 -12.35 19.59
CA VAL A 972 -24.58 -11.60 20.20
C VAL A 972 -24.15 -11.05 21.56
N ASP A 973 -24.75 -9.92 21.95
CA ASP A 973 -24.63 -9.39 23.32
C ASP A 973 -25.40 -10.32 24.26
N PHE A 974 -24.71 -10.86 25.27
CA PHE A 974 -25.25 -11.85 26.18
C PHE A 974 -25.69 -11.27 27.54
N GLY A 975 -25.54 -9.95 27.77
CA GLY A 975 -26.24 -9.13 28.77
C GLY A 975 -26.36 -9.60 30.25
N ARG A 976 -25.68 -8.88 31.17
CA ARG A 976 -25.84 -8.77 32.65
C ARG A 976 -26.15 -10.04 33.47
N VAL A 977 -25.10 -10.79 33.81
CA VAL A 977 -25.10 -11.60 35.04
C VAL A 977 -24.93 -10.65 36.24
N THR A 978 -26.02 -10.43 36.98
CA THR A 978 -26.14 -9.74 38.29
C THR A 978 -25.97 -8.22 38.35
N GLY A 979 -26.72 -7.59 39.26
CA GLY A 979 -26.88 -6.14 39.40
C GLY A 979 -25.70 -5.37 39.97
N GLU A 980 -24.51 -5.50 39.38
CA GLU A 980 -23.38 -4.61 39.65
C GLU A 980 -23.05 -3.77 38.42
N GLY A 981 -22.99 -2.45 38.60
CA GLY A 981 -22.79 -1.44 37.56
C GLY A 981 -21.38 -1.36 36.98
N ASP A 982 -20.70 -2.48 36.72
CA ASP A 982 -19.26 -2.51 36.36
C ASP A 982 -18.99 -2.33 34.85
N GLY A 983 -20.01 -2.12 34.02
CA GLY A 983 -19.85 -1.75 32.60
C GLY A 983 -19.14 -2.78 31.68
N ARG A 984 -19.02 -4.04 32.11
CA ARG A 984 -18.34 -5.11 31.35
C ARG A 984 -19.15 -5.58 30.15
N VAL A 985 -18.45 -5.93 29.07
CA VAL A 985 -19.03 -6.52 27.86
C VAL A 985 -18.98 -8.05 27.97
N VAL A 986 -20.11 -8.71 27.76
CA VAL A 986 -20.23 -10.17 27.73
C VAL A 986 -20.82 -10.60 26.39
N LEU A 987 -20.08 -11.37 25.61
CA LEU A 987 -20.46 -11.79 24.26
C LEU A 987 -20.63 -13.30 24.22
N LEU A 988 -21.70 -13.78 23.61
CA LEU A 988 -21.82 -15.18 23.19
C LEU A 988 -21.34 -15.29 21.75
N ILE A 989 -20.36 -16.16 21.52
CA ILE A 989 -19.76 -16.36 20.21
C ILE A 989 -19.98 -17.82 19.81
N SER A 990 -20.60 -18.03 18.66
CA SER A 990 -20.80 -19.35 18.05
C SER A 990 -19.98 -19.43 16.77
N MET A 991 -19.08 -20.39 16.68
CA MET A 991 -18.16 -20.56 15.56
C MET A 991 -18.32 -21.94 14.92
N VAL A 992 -17.87 -22.03 13.67
CA VAL A 992 -17.79 -23.30 12.94
C VAL A 992 -16.39 -23.53 12.39
N LEU A 993 -15.90 -24.76 12.54
CA LEU A 993 -14.54 -25.17 12.15
C LEU A 993 -14.58 -26.05 10.90
N SER A 994 -13.51 -26.02 10.10
CA SER A 994 -13.44 -26.76 8.83
C SER A 994 -13.55 -28.29 8.95
N ASP A 995 -13.49 -28.83 10.15
CA ASP A 995 -13.62 -30.26 10.45
C ASP A 995 -15.08 -30.70 10.78
N SER A 996 -16.07 -29.88 10.44
CA SER A 996 -17.49 -30.13 10.71
C SER A 996 -17.94 -29.83 12.15
N SER A 997 -17.08 -29.21 12.96
CA SER A 997 -17.42 -28.86 14.35
C SER A 997 -18.17 -27.52 14.46
N VAL A 998 -19.12 -27.47 15.38
CA VAL A 998 -19.85 -26.28 15.81
C VAL A 998 -19.52 -26.06 17.29
N ARG A 999 -19.11 -24.85 17.68
CA ARG A 999 -18.75 -24.53 19.07
C ARG A 999 -19.35 -23.20 19.48
N SER A 1000 -19.78 -23.09 20.73
CA SER A 1000 -20.19 -21.82 21.33
C SER A 1000 -19.50 -21.60 22.66
N TYR A 1001 -19.09 -20.36 22.92
CA TYR A 1001 -18.41 -19.96 24.15
C TYR A 1001 -18.78 -18.53 24.53
N VAL A 1002 -18.61 -18.20 25.80
CA VAL A 1002 -18.88 -16.86 26.34
C VAL A 1002 -17.56 -16.12 26.54
N TYR A 1003 -17.43 -14.96 25.90
CA TYR A 1003 -16.35 -14.02 26.13
C TYR A 1003 -16.80 -12.96 27.14
N SER A 1004 -15.94 -12.62 28.10
CA SER A 1004 -16.15 -11.50 29.02
C SER A 1004 -14.94 -10.56 28.95
N SER A 1005 -15.19 -9.25 28.80
CA SER A 1005 -14.14 -8.25 28.80
C SER A 1005 -13.36 -8.30 30.12
N PRO A 1006 -12.01 -8.19 30.11
CA PRO A 1006 -11.20 -8.26 31.32
C PRO A 1006 -11.64 -7.24 32.38
N GLY A 1007 -11.82 -7.69 33.62
CA GLY A 1007 -11.96 -6.78 34.77
C GLY A 1007 -10.63 -6.12 35.14
N ASN A 1008 -10.69 -5.08 35.97
CA ASN A 1008 -9.48 -4.42 36.49
C ASN A 1008 -9.40 -4.56 38.02
N PRO A 1009 -8.37 -5.23 38.59
CA PRO A 1009 -7.31 -5.99 37.94
C PRO A 1009 -7.84 -7.28 37.26
N PRO A 1010 -7.08 -7.88 36.32
CA PRO A 1010 -7.47 -9.14 35.68
C PRO A 1010 -7.39 -10.28 36.70
N THR A 1011 -8.51 -10.59 37.36
CA THR A 1011 -8.56 -11.58 38.44
C THR A 1011 -8.88 -13.00 37.96
N THR A 1012 -9.22 -13.20 36.69
CA THR A 1012 -9.54 -14.52 36.12
C THR A 1012 -9.13 -14.61 34.63
N PRO A 1013 -8.56 -15.73 34.16
CA PRO A 1013 -8.48 -16.00 32.72
C PRO A 1013 -9.90 -16.00 32.12
N PRO A 1014 -10.11 -15.62 30.85
CA PRO A 1014 -11.42 -15.69 30.22
C PRO A 1014 -11.92 -17.15 30.26
N GLY A 1015 -12.77 -17.45 31.25
CA GLY A 1015 -13.37 -18.76 31.41
C GLY A 1015 -14.39 -18.97 30.31
N SER A 1016 -14.22 -20.04 29.54
CA SER A 1016 -15.10 -20.38 28.44
C SER A 1016 -15.73 -21.75 28.75
N SER A 1017 -16.96 -21.75 29.26
CA SER A 1017 -17.80 -22.95 29.13
C SER A 1017 -18.05 -23.13 27.64
N SER A 1018 -17.69 -24.29 27.11
CA SER A 1018 -17.85 -24.60 25.69
C SER A 1018 -19.01 -25.56 25.49
N THR A 1019 -19.92 -25.23 24.57
CA THR A 1019 -20.87 -26.20 24.01
C THR A 1019 -20.38 -26.59 22.64
N SER A 1020 -20.31 -27.88 22.33
CA SER A 1020 -19.86 -28.36 21.02
C SER A 1020 -20.73 -29.46 20.43
N ALA A 1021 -20.70 -29.58 19.10
CA ALA A 1021 -21.16 -30.74 18.36
C ALA A 1021 -20.39 -30.86 17.03
N ARG A 1022 -20.63 -31.96 16.33
CA ARG A 1022 -20.10 -32.21 14.99
C ARG A 1022 -21.23 -32.71 14.08
N TYR A 1023 -21.24 -32.27 12.82
CA TYR A 1023 -22.27 -32.69 11.85
C TYR A 1023 -21.98 -34.09 11.28
N THR A 1024 -21.41 -34.18 10.08
CA THR A 1024 -21.19 -35.45 9.37
C THR A 1024 -19.79 -35.60 8.78
N GLY A 1025 -19.03 -34.50 8.71
CA GLY A 1025 -17.75 -34.40 8.00
C GLY A 1025 -17.75 -33.31 6.92
N ALA A 1026 -18.93 -32.87 6.45
CA ALA A 1026 -19.03 -31.72 5.55
C ALA A 1026 -18.51 -30.45 6.24
N CYS A 1027 -17.69 -29.68 5.53
CA CYS A 1027 -17.18 -28.40 6.03
C CYS A 1027 -18.36 -27.42 6.17
N PRO A 1028 -18.56 -26.80 7.34
CA PRO A 1028 -19.55 -25.75 7.56
C PRO A 1028 -19.05 -24.45 6.94
N THR A 1029 -19.95 -23.66 6.37
CA THR A 1029 -19.62 -22.45 5.60
C THR A 1029 -20.20 -21.18 6.20
N GLN A 1030 -21.32 -21.28 6.90
CA GLN A 1030 -22.01 -20.14 7.52
C GLN A 1030 -22.62 -20.55 8.87
N VAL A 1031 -22.71 -19.61 9.80
CA VAL A 1031 -23.37 -19.81 11.10
C VAL A 1031 -24.13 -18.56 11.55
N ARG A 1032 -25.37 -18.70 12.04
CA ARG A 1032 -26.15 -17.58 12.60
C ARG A 1032 -26.91 -18.02 13.85
N HIS A 1033 -27.01 -17.14 14.83
CA HIS A 1033 -27.88 -17.35 15.99
C HIS A 1033 -29.35 -17.21 15.57
N LEU A 1034 -30.17 -18.16 16.01
CA LEU A 1034 -31.63 -18.06 15.95
C LEU A 1034 -32.21 -17.58 17.29
N ARG A 1035 -31.59 -18.00 18.40
CA ARG A 1035 -31.98 -17.65 19.78
C ARG A 1035 -30.76 -17.72 20.71
N ALA A 1036 -30.64 -16.75 21.60
CA ALA A 1036 -29.58 -16.66 22.59
C ALA A 1036 -30.03 -15.84 23.80
N ASP A 1037 -30.90 -16.41 24.65
CA ASP A 1037 -31.59 -15.68 25.74
C ASP A 1037 -31.27 -16.21 27.13
N GLY A 1038 -29.98 -16.45 27.43
CA GLY A 1038 -29.48 -16.84 28.76
C GLY A 1038 -29.85 -18.26 29.21
N GLU A 1039 -30.95 -18.82 28.70
CA GLU A 1039 -31.48 -20.15 29.03
C GLU A 1039 -31.17 -21.20 27.95
N ALA A 1040 -31.13 -20.80 26.67
CA ALA A 1040 -30.87 -21.70 25.55
C ALA A 1040 -30.11 -20.98 24.41
N VAL A 1041 -29.23 -21.73 23.73
CA VAL A 1041 -28.52 -21.25 22.54
C VAL A 1041 -28.94 -22.10 21.35
N HIS A 1042 -29.51 -21.45 20.33
CA HIS A 1042 -29.95 -22.10 19.11
C HIS A 1042 -29.20 -21.50 17.92
N VAL A 1043 -28.59 -22.36 17.11
CA VAL A 1043 -27.69 -21.96 16.02
C VAL A 1043 -28.11 -22.61 14.71
N LEU A 1044 -28.17 -21.82 13.64
CA LEU A 1044 -28.33 -22.25 12.26
C LEU A 1044 -26.95 -22.35 11.60
N THR A 1045 -26.69 -23.43 10.88
CA THR A 1045 -25.41 -23.65 10.16
C THR A 1045 -25.68 -24.08 8.74
N ALA A 1046 -24.84 -23.67 7.79
CA ALA A 1046 -24.86 -24.13 6.41
C ALA A 1046 -23.58 -24.91 6.07
N PHE A 1047 -23.66 -25.81 5.09
CA PHE A 1047 -22.58 -26.75 4.78
C PHE A 1047 -22.24 -26.84 3.29
N THR A 1048 -21.05 -27.38 3.03
CA THR A 1048 -20.50 -27.66 1.69
C THR A 1048 -21.28 -28.69 0.88
N ASP A 1049 -22.13 -29.50 1.51
CA ASP A 1049 -22.97 -30.51 0.86
C ASP A 1049 -24.38 -29.98 0.46
N GLY A 1050 -24.63 -28.69 0.64
CA GLY A 1050 -25.88 -28.02 0.28
C GLY A 1050 -26.98 -28.09 1.34
N HIS A 1051 -26.67 -28.54 2.56
CA HIS A 1051 -27.60 -28.60 3.68
C HIS A 1051 -27.46 -27.42 4.63
N ILE A 1052 -28.56 -27.13 5.31
CA ILE A 1052 -28.63 -26.34 6.53
C ILE A 1052 -28.97 -27.27 7.69
N ALA A 1053 -28.41 -26.99 8.86
CA ALA A 1053 -28.74 -27.65 10.12
C ALA A 1053 -29.05 -26.65 11.23
N VAL A 1054 -30.01 -26.98 12.09
CA VAL A 1054 -30.32 -26.24 13.31
C VAL A 1054 -29.87 -27.04 14.53
N TRP A 1055 -29.16 -26.39 15.43
CA TRP A 1055 -28.62 -26.95 16.67
C TRP A 1055 -29.25 -26.29 17.88
N THR A 1056 -29.57 -27.06 18.92
CA THR A 1056 -30.10 -26.56 20.20
C THR A 1056 -29.30 -27.12 21.38
N THR A 1057 -29.15 -26.34 22.45
CA THR A 1057 -28.45 -26.79 23.67
C THR A 1057 -29.25 -27.85 24.43
N THR A 1058 -28.58 -28.92 24.88
CA THR A 1058 -29.25 -30.09 25.51
C THR A 1058 -29.58 -29.91 27.01
N THR A 1059 -29.13 -28.85 27.68
CA THR A 1059 -29.31 -28.62 29.13
C THR A 1059 -29.94 -27.27 29.43
N THR A 1060 -31.15 -27.28 29.98
CA THR A 1060 -31.80 -26.17 30.68
C THR A 1060 -31.18 -26.03 32.07
N THR A 1061 -30.06 -25.33 32.18
CA THR A 1061 -29.55 -24.90 33.50
C THR A 1061 -29.91 -23.45 33.73
N THR A 1062 -30.59 -23.18 34.84
CA THR A 1062 -30.91 -21.83 35.31
C THR A 1062 -29.65 -20.95 35.37
N THR A 1063 -29.81 -19.65 35.15
CA THR A 1063 -28.74 -18.64 35.03
C THR A 1063 -27.71 -18.66 36.17
N ALA A 1064 -28.09 -19.06 37.39
CA ALA A 1064 -27.15 -19.22 38.52
C ALA A 1064 -26.24 -20.46 38.41
N ALA A 1065 -26.73 -21.55 37.81
CA ALA A 1065 -25.96 -22.77 37.60
C ALA A 1065 -25.05 -22.66 36.36
N ALA A 1066 -25.47 -21.93 35.32
CA ALA A 1066 -24.63 -21.67 34.14
C ALA A 1066 -23.38 -20.84 34.48
N ALA A 1067 -23.49 -19.85 35.37
CA ALA A 1067 -22.35 -19.09 35.90
C ALA A 1067 -21.42 -19.96 36.78
N ALA A 1068 -21.98 -20.89 37.57
CA ALA A 1068 -21.20 -21.85 38.36
C ALA A 1068 -20.49 -22.92 37.50
N VAL A 1069 -21.11 -23.37 36.40
CA VAL A 1069 -20.53 -24.30 35.42
C VAL A 1069 -19.49 -23.61 34.53
N ALA A 1070 -19.70 -22.33 34.18
CA ALA A 1070 -18.70 -21.49 33.52
C ALA A 1070 -17.48 -21.22 34.41
N ALA A 1071 -17.69 -21.04 35.72
CA ALA A 1071 -16.61 -20.94 36.71
C ALA A 1071 -15.89 -22.28 36.98
N ALA A 1072 -16.54 -23.42 36.68
CA ALA A 1072 -16.02 -24.77 36.90
C ALA A 1072 -15.52 -25.50 35.64
N GLY A 1073 -15.55 -24.86 34.46
CA GLY A 1073 -15.02 -25.43 33.21
C GLY A 1073 -15.83 -26.60 32.61
N GLY A 1074 -17.14 -26.69 32.87
CA GLY A 1074 -17.97 -27.78 32.33
C GLY A 1074 -18.29 -27.63 30.83
N SER A 1075 -18.28 -28.75 30.09
CA SER A 1075 -18.64 -28.82 28.67
C SER A 1075 -20.14 -29.10 28.48
N GLY A 1076 -20.84 -28.28 27.70
CA GLY A 1076 -22.19 -28.56 27.19
C GLY A 1076 -22.16 -29.32 25.86
N SER A 1077 -23.30 -29.85 25.42
CA SER A 1077 -23.47 -30.45 24.08
C SER A 1077 -24.60 -29.77 23.31
N PHE A 1078 -24.44 -29.68 21.99
CA PHE A 1078 -25.52 -29.36 21.06
C PHE A 1078 -26.24 -30.65 20.61
N ALA A 1079 -27.54 -30.56 20.38
CA ALA A 1079 -28.35 -31.57 19.71
C ALA A 1079 -28.82 -31.05 18.35
N LEU A 1080 -28.82 -31.92 17.34
CA LEU A 1080 -29.28 -31.61 16.00
C LEU A 1080 -30.81 -31.61 15.96
N ALA A 1081 -31.43 -30.44 15.81
CA ALA A 1081 -32.87 -30.27 15.86
C ALA A 1081 -33.55 -30.36 14.48
N LEU A 1082 -32.87 -29.95 13.41
CA LEU A 1082 -33.42 -29.96 12.05
C LEU A 1082 -32.29 -30.05 11.02
N THR A 1083 -32.55 -30.73 9.90
CA THR A 1083 -31.72 -30.64 8.69
C THR A 1083 -32.58 -30.44 7.44
N ALA A 1084 -32.09 -29.65 6.49
CA ALA A 1084 -32.79 -29.38 5.23
C ALA A 1084 -31.79 -29.15 4.09
N ARG A 1085 -31.97 -29.86 2.96
CA ARG A 1085 -31.22 -29.60 1.72
C ARG A 1085 -31.85 -28.46 0.93
N LEU A 1086 -31.04 -27.50 0.50
CA LEU A 1086 -31.45 -26.37 -0.34
C LEU A 1086 -30.68 -26.32 -1.67
N HIS A 1087 -29.40 -26.68 -1.66
CA HIS A 1087 -28.52 -26.57 -2.82
C HIS A 1087 -27.98 -27.94 -3.27
N GLN A 1088 -27.50 -28.00 -4.51
CA GLN A 1088 -26.81 -29.16 -5.05
C GLN A 1088 -25.39 -29.28 -4.49
N SER A 1089 -24.73 -28.14 -4.28
CA SER A 1089 -23.35 -27.98 -3.82
C SER A 1089 -23.30 -27.03 -2.60
N SER A 1090 -22.10 -26.58 -2.24
CA SER A 1090 -21.81 -25.70 -1.12
C SER A 1090 -22.71 -24.47 -1.07
N ILE A 1091 -23.26 -24.21 0.11
CA ILE A 1091 -23.87 -22.91 0.43
C ILE A 1091 -22.71 -21.96 0.75
N LYS A 1092 -22.60 -20.83 0.04
CA LYS A 1092 -21.49 -19.88 0.17
C LYS A 1092 -21.86 -18.66 1.01
N SER A 1093 -23.08 -18.16 0.84
CA SER A 1093 -23.61 -17.01 1.56
C SER A 1093 -24.96 -17.32 2.19
N LEU A 1094 -25.22 -16.70 3.34
CA LEU A 1094 -26.44 -16.87 4.11
C LEU A 1094 -26.78 -15.58 4.86
N ASP A 1095 -28.03 -15.17 4.76
CA ASP A 1095 -28.61 -14.10 5.57
C ASP A 1095 -30.04 -14.46 5.98
N LEU A 1096 -30.55 -13.83 7.03
CA LEU A 1096 -31.87 -14.15 7.59
C LEU A 1096 -32.65 -12.90 7.97
N SER A 1097 -33.98 -12.98 7.83
CA SER A 1097 -34.91 -11.96 8.31
C SER A 1097 -35.92 -12.59 9.26
N SER A 1098 -36.12 -11.98 10.43
CA SER A 1098 -37.14 -12.37 11.40
C SER A 1098 -38.41 -11.54 11.22
N ALA A 1099 -39.58 -12.13 11.43
CA ALA A 1099 -40.84 -11.38 11.37
C ALA A 1099 -40.92 -10.30 12.47
N PRO A 1100 -41.49 -9.11 12.21
CA PRO A 1100 -41.45 -7.96 13.14
C PRO A 1100 -42.16 -8.12 14.50
N THR A 1101 -42.82 -9.24 14.79
CA THR A 1101 -43.75 -9.36 15.92
C THR A 1101 -43.69 -10.74 16.58
N GLY A 1102 -42.83 -10.93 17.60
CA GLY A 1102 -42.88 -12.01 18.62
C GLY A 1102 -42.92 -13.49 18.15
N SER A 1103 -43.03 -13.72 16.85
CA SER A 1103 -43.17 -14.99 16.19
C SER A 1103 -41.77 -15.54 15.95
N ALA A 1104 -41.57 -16.78 16.37
CA ALA A 1104 -40.30 -17.46 16.19
C ALA A 1104 -40.26 -18.01 14.76
N ARG A 1105 -40.20 -17.10 13.76
CA ARG A 1105 -40.24 -17.43 12.35
C ARG A 1105 -39.22 -16.60 11.58
N TRP A 1106 -38.48 -17.27 10.70
CA TRP A 1106 -37.38 -16.72 9.93
C TRP A 1106 -37.54 -17.05 8.45
N LEU A 1107 -37.22 -16.10 7.58
CA LEU A 1107 -36.97 -16.35 6.17
C LEU A 1107 -35.46 -16.32 5.96
N VAL A 1108 -34.88 -17.51 5.76
CA VAL A 1108 -33.45 -17.68 5.49
C VAL A 1108 -33.23 -17.62 3.98
N SER A 1109 -32.27 -16.81 3.55
CA SER A 1109 -31.87 -16.65 2.15
C SER A 1109 -30.44 -17.18 1.98
N THR A 1110 -30.18 -17.95 0.92
CA THR A 1110 -28.88 -18.59 0.69
C THR A 1110 -28.40 -18.46 -0.75
N GLY A 1111 -27.11 -18.18 -0.92
CA GLY A 1111 -26.41 -18.26 -2.21
C GLY A 1111 -25.56 -19.52 -2.30
N GLY A 1112 -25.64 -20.22 -3.42
CA GLY A 1112 -24.92 -21.47 -3.64
C GLY A 1112 -23.78 -21.37 -4.66
N ASP A 1113 -22.85 -22.31 -4.55
CA ASP A 1113 -21.82 -22.60 -5.54
C ASP A 1113 -22.42 -23.15 -6.85
N ASP A 1114 -23.63 -23.71 -6.75
CA ASP A 1114 -24.48 -24.16 -7.85
C ASP A 1114 -25.30 -23.01 -8.49
N ASN A 1115 -24.73 -21.80 -8.48
CA ASN A 1115 -25.23 -20.58 -9.13
C ASN A 1115 -26.71 -20.23 -8.87
N ALA A 1116 -27.27 -20.76 -7.77
CA ALA A 1116 -28.68 -20.67 -7.42
C ALA A 1116 -28.90 -19.81 -6.18
N LEU A 1117 -30.07 -19.16 -6.11
CA LEU A 1117 -30.57 -18.43 -4.94
C LEU A 1117 -31.65 -19.27 -4.24
N GLY A 1118 -31.44 -19.60 -2.98
CA GLY A 1118 -32.32 -20.43 -2.15
C GLY A 1118 -33.04 -19.63 -1.07
N PHE A 1119 -34.24 -20.08 -0.69
CA PHE A 1119 -35.01 -19.56 0.44
C PHE A 1119 -35.60 -20.69 1.29
N LEU A 1120 -35.52 -20.56 2.61
CA LEU A 1120 -36.09 -21.47 3.59
C LEU A 1120 -36.97 -20.70 4.57
N ASP A 1121 -38.25 -21.04 4.60
CA ASP A 1121 -39.19 -20.51 5.58
C ASP A 1121 -39.18 -21.43 6.81
N LEU A 1122 -38.59 -20.94 7.89
CA LEU A 1122 -38.32 -21.69 9.11
C LEU A 1122 -39.19 -21.16 10.25
N ALA A 1123 -39.87 -22.03 10.97
CA ALA A 1123 -40.60 -21.67 12.19
C ALA A 1123 -40.16 -22.51 13.38
N TRP A 1124 -40.24 -21.92 14.55
CA TRP A 1124 -40.09 -22.56 15.84
C TRP A 1124 -41.43 -22.58 16.55
N ASP A 1125 -41.91 -23.79 16.83
CA ASP A 1125 -43.11 -23.99 17.60
C ASP A 1125 -42.75 -24.01 19.09
N ARG A 1126 -43.19 -22.98 19.82
CA ARG A 1126 -42.96 -22.85 21.25
C ARG A 1126 -43.66 -23.94 22.07
N HIS A 1127 -44.73 -24.55 21.55
CA HIS A 1127 -45.48 -25.59 22.26
C HIS A 1127 -44.78 -26.94 22.18
N THR A 1128 -44.30 -27.31 20.99
CA THR A 1128 -43.58 -28.58 20.80
C THR A 1128 -42.09 -28.46 21.12
N GLY A 1129 -41.55 -27.23 21.15
CA GLY A 1129 -40.11 -27.01 21.30
C GLY A 1129 -39.33 -27.57 20.11
N THR A 1130 -39.89 -27.47 18.90
CA THR A 1130 -39.27 -28.00 17.67
C THR A 1130 -39.27 -26.99 16.53
N TYR A 1131 -38.30 -27.17 15.62
CA TYR A 1131 -38.22 -26.41 14.38
C TYR A 1131 -38.96 -27.13 13.24
N ALA A 1132 -39.70 -26.38 12.43
CA ALA A 1132 -40.43 -26.87 11.26
C ALA A 1132 -40.09 -26.05 10.00
N VAL A 1133 -39.96 -26.76 8.87
CA VAL A 1133 -39.79 -26.13 7.56
C VAL A 1133 -41.17 -25.92 6.94
N LEU A 1134 -41.54 -24.66 6.72
CA LEU A 1134 -42.82 -24.27 6.14
C LEU A 1134 -42.75 -24.15 4.62
N GLY A 1135 -41.56 -23.94 4.06
CA GLY A 1135 -41.35 -23.89 2.61
C GLY A 1135 -39.87 -23.88 2.23
N ARG A 1136 -39.58 -24.41 1.03
CA ARG A 1136 -38.25 -24.40 0.40
C ARG A 1136 -38.41 -23.90 -1.02
N TYR A 1137 -37.63 -22.90 -1.40
CA TYR A 1137 -37.70 -22.27 -2.73
C TYR A 1137 -36.29 -22.15 -3.30
N ARG A 1138 -36.13 -22.36 -4.59
CA ARG A 1138 -34.84 -22.27 -5.28
C ARG A 1138 -35.02 -21.66 -6.66
N ILE A 1139 -34.22 -20.65 -6.95
CA ILE A 1139 -34.09 -20.02 -8.26
C ILE A 1139 -32.80 -20.53 -8.87
N ARG A 1140 -32.93 -21.36 -9.92
CA ARG A 1140 -31.78 -21.86 -10.68
C ARG A 1140 -31.24 -20.74 -11.56
N ASP A 1141 -29.94 -20.79 -11.83
CA ASP A 1141 -29.28 -19.86 -12.75
C ASP A 1141 -29.52 -18.38 -12.41
N ALA A 1142 -29.57 -18.09 -11.10
CA ALA A 1142 -29.75 -16.72 -10.61
C ALA A 1142 -28.53 -15.85 -10.95
N HIS A 1143 -27.35 -16.47 -10.99
CA HIS A 1143 -26.10 -15.93 -11.51
C HIS A 1143 -25.49 -16.89 -12.54
N ALA A 1144 -24.51 -16.42 -13.31
CA ALA A 1144 -23.74 -17.25 -14.25
C ALA A 1144 -22.58 -18.02 -13.55
N ALA A 1145 -22.31 -17.71 -12.28
CA ALA A 1145 -21.30 -18.36 -11.44
C ALA A 1145 -21.79 -18.44 -9.98
N ALA A 1146 -20.93 -18.93 -9.07
CA ALA A 1146 -21.23 -19.04 -7.65
C ALA A 1146 -21.70 -17.71 -7.04
N ILE A 1147 -22.73 -17.77 -6.18
CA ILE A 1147 -23.22 -16.61 -5.42
C ILE A 1147 -22.47 -16.54 -4.09
N THR A 1148 -21.52 -15.64 -4.00
CA THR A 1148 -20.55 -15.54 -2.89
C THR A 1148 -20.95 -14.56 -1.82
N GLY A 1149 -21.75 -13.54 -2.15
CA GLY A 1149 -22.28 -12.57 -1.18
C GLY A 1149 -23.80 -12.43 -1.29
N LEU A 1150 -24.46 -12.28 -0.14
CA LEU A 1150 -25.90 -12.14 -0.03
C LEU A 1150 -26.26 -11.31 1.20
N CYS A 1151 -27.14 -10.33 1.04
CA CYS A 1151 -27.57 -9.48 2.14
C CYS A 1151 -29.05 -9.07 2.02
N VAL A 1152 -29.76 -9.06 3.15
CA VAL A 1152 -31.12 -8.50 3.27
C VAL A 1152 -31.04 -6.98 3.34
N VAL A 1153 -31.63 -6.30 2.35
CA VAL A 1153 -31.55 -4.83 2.21
C VAL A 1153 -32.63 -4.12 3.02
N ALA A 1154 -33.86 -4.63 2.95
CA ALA A 1154 -35.03 -4.01 3.58
C ALA A 1154 -36.13 -5.04 3.81
N ASN A 1155 -36.90 -4.82 4.87
CA ASN A 1155 -38.16 -5.51 5.15
C ASN A 1155 -39.30 -4.50 5.00
N GLY A 1156 -40.31 -4.81 4.19
CA GLY A 1156 -41.54 -4.02 4.10
C GLY A 1156 -42.44 -4.27 5.30
N GLU A 1157 -43.05 -3.22 5.84
CA GLU A 1157 -44.04 -3.32 6.92
C GLU A 1157 -45.34 -3.98 6.44
N GLU A 1158 -45.98 -4.75 7.32
CA GLU A 1158 -47.35 -5.23 7.12
C GLU A 1158 -48.29 -4.01 7.05
N ALA A 1159 -48.87 -3.73 5.88
CA ALA A 1159 -49.98 -2.79 5.82
C ALA A 1159 -51.13 -3.33 6.70
N PRO A 1160 -51.72 -2.52 7.61
CA PRO A 1160 -52.76 -2.99 8.51
C PRO A 1160 -53.93 -3.56 7.71
N GLY A 1161 -54.17 -4.88 7.84
CA GLY A 1161 -55.21 -5.61 7.12
C GLY A 1161 -54.73 -6.50 5.95
N MET A 1162 -53.43 -6.49 5.60
CA MET A 1162 -52.90 -7.34 4.52
C MET A 1162 -51.71 -8.19 5.02
N MET A 1163 -51.91 -9.51 5.15
CA MET A 1163 -50.85 -10.50 5.48
C MET A 1163 -49.87 -10.68 4.30
N ARG A 1164 -49.09 -9.66 3.94
CA ARG A 1164 -48.09 -9.74 2.87
C ARG A 1164 -46.77 -9.17 3.34
N MET A 1165 -45.82 -10.07 3.62
CA MET A 1165 -44.43 -9.69 3.90
C MET A 1165 -43.71 -9.47 2.57
N THR A 1166 -43.03 -8.34 2.44
CA THR A 1166 -42.16 -8.03 1.30
C THR A 1166 -40.74 -7.81 1.81
N MET A 1167 -39.74 -8.33 1.10
CA MET A 1167 -38.35 -8.29 1.51
C MET A 1167 -37.48 -8.04 0.29
N GLN A 1168 -36.45 -7.21 0.43
CA GLN A 1168 -35.45 -7.00 -0.62
C GLN A 1168 -34.16 -7.71 -0.27
N VAL A 1169 -33.62 -8.45 -1.23
CA VAL A 1169 -32.36 -9.19 -1.10
C VAL A 1169 -31.42 -8.74 -2.20
N ALA A 1170 -30.17 -8.47 -1.86
CA ALA A 1170 -29.11 -8.24 -2.83
C ALA A 1170 -28.19 -9.46 -2.86
N SER A 1171 -27.69 -9.79 -4.06
CA SER A 1171 -26.72 -10.87 -4.26
C SER A 1171 -25.60 -10.41 -5.18
N VAL A 1172 -24.41 -10.97 -4.96
CA VAL A 1172 -23.24 -10.82 -5.84
C VAL A 1172 -22.63 -12.19 -6.11
N GLY A 1173 -22.08 -12.37 -7.31
CA GLY A 1173 -21.43 -13.61 -7.70
C GLY A 1173 -20.14 -13.39 -8.49
N ASN A 1174 -19.42 -14.49 -8.72
CA ASN A 1174 -18.15 -14.49 -9.45
C ASN A 1174 -18.30 -14.20 -10.96
N ASP A 1175 -19.53 -13.96 -11.42
CA ASP A 1175 -19.84 -13.43 -12.75
C ASP A 1175 -19.74 -11.90 -12.82
N GLN A 1176 -19.27 -11.25 -11.75
CA GLN A 1176 -19.12 -9.80 -11.61
C GLN A 1176 -20.45 -9.04 -11.79
N ARG A 1177 -21.53 -9.65 -11.29
CA ARG A 1177 -22.87 -9.04 -11.29
C ARG A 1177 -23.37 -8.82 -9.87
N ILE A 1178 -23.92 -7.64 -9.62
CA ILE A 1178 -24.75 -7.35 -8.46
C ILE A 1178 -26.22 -7.31 -8.89
N LYS A 1179 -27.06 -8.08 -8.20
CA LYS A 1179 -28.49 -8.22 -8.51
C LYS A 1179 -29.32 -7.87 -7.28
N LEU A 1180 -30.42 -7.16 -7.52
CA LEU A 1180 -31.40 -6.83 -6.48
C LEU A 1180 -32.70 -7.59 -6.73
N TRP A 1181 -33.24 -8.22 -5.70
CA TRP A 1181 -34.42 -9.09 -5.77
C TRP A 1181 -35.50 -8.59 -4.82
N CYS A 1182 -36.77 -8.72 -5.23
CA CYS A 1182 -37.93 -8.56 -4.38
C CYS A 1182 -38.51 -9.93 -4.07
N VAL A 1183 -38.71 -10.21 -2.80
CA VAL A 1183 -39.27 -11.45 -2.27
C VAL A 1183 -40.58 -11.12 -1.58
N GLU A 1184 -41.68 -11.63 -2.11
CA GLU A 1184 -43.03 -11.40 -1.61
C GLU A 1184 -43.64 -12.71 -1.15
N ARG A 1185 -44.21 -12.71 0.04
CA ARG A 1185 -44.91 -13.88 0.57
C ARG A 1185 -46.42 -13.68 0.58
N GLY A 1186 -47.15 -14.63 0.00
CA GLY A 1186 -48.62 -14.63 0.03
C GLY A 1186 -49.18 -14.89 1.43
N GLY A 1187 -50.33 -14.28 1.75
CA GLY A 1187 -51.01 -14.47 3.03
C GLY A 1187 -51.61 -15.88 3.19
N GLY A 1188 -51.53 -16.44 4.41
CA GLY A 1188 -52.09 -17.74 4.80
C GLY A 1188 -51.07 -18.87 5.02
N ALA A 1189 -51.52 -19.98 5.62
CA ALA A 1189 -50.70 -21.16 5.97
C ALA A 1189 -50.22 -22.01 4.77
N GLY A 1190 -50.57 -21.60 3.54
CA GLY A 1190 -50.12 -22.20 2.28
C GLY A 1190 -49.71 -21.16 1.22
N GLY A 1191 -49.46 -19.91 1.62
CA GLY A 1191 -49.04 -18.85 0.70
C GLY A 1191 -47.60 -19.08 0.21
N GLY A 1192 -47.45 -19.34 -1.09
CA GLY A 1192 -46.14 -19.51 -1.72
C GLY A 1192 -45.29 -18.22 -1.72
N LEU A 1193 -44.02 -18.38 -2.07
CA LEU A 1193 -43.05 -17.28 -2.21
C LEU A 1193 -42.97 -16.84 -3.68
N ARG A 1194 -43.16 -15.55 -3.96
CA ARG A 1194 -42.90 -14.94 -5.25
C ARG A 1194 -41.58 -14.18 -5.17
N VAL A 1195 -40.68 -14.41 -6.13
CA VAL A 1195 -39.41 -13.70 -6.23
C VAL A 1195 -39.28 -13.04 -7.59
N ALA A 1196 -38.85 -11.78 -7.63
CA ALA A 1196 -38.66 -11.01 -8.84
C ALA A 1196 -37.29 -10.31 -8.84
N LEU A 1197 -36.56 -10.38 -9.97
CA LEU A 1197 -35.35 -9.60 -10.20
C LEU A 1197 -35.74 -8.15 -10.48
N LEU A 1198 -35.21 -7.21 -9.69
CA LEU A 1198 -35.47 -5.77 -9.78
C LEU A 1198 -34.40 -5.02 -10.59
N ASP A 1199 -33.13 -5.40 -10.46
CA ASP A 1199 -32.01 -4.75 -11.14
C ASP A 1199 -30.82 -5.71 -11.26
N ASP A 1200 -29.98 -5.48 -12.27
CA ASP A 1200 -28.81 -6.30 -12.58
C ASP A 1200 -27.70 -5.44 -13.20
N ARG A 1201 -26.59 -5.28 -12.49
CA ARG A 1201 -25.51 -4.35 -12.86
C ARG A 1201 -24.15 -5.03 -12.82
N TYR A 1202 -23.25 -4.58 -13.71
CA TYR A 1202 -21.83 -4.94 -13.69
C TYR A 1202 -21.17 -4.33 -12.45
N SER A 1203 -20.38 -5.13 -11.76
CA SER A 1203 -19.48 -4.71 -10.69
C SER A 1203 -18.04 -4.85 -11.18
N SER A 1204 -17.19 -3.86 -10.92
CA SER A 1204 -15.75 -3.95 -11.22
C SER A 1204 -15.00 -4.88 -10.28
N VAL A 1205 -15.64 -5.34 -9.20
CA VAL A 1205 -15.04 -6.25 -8.22
C VAL A 1205 -15.00 -7.67 -8.79
N ALA A 1206 -13.81 -8.12 -9.15
CA ALA A 1206 -13.56 -9.54 -9.49
C ALA A 1206 -13.48 -10.41 -8.23
N ASP A 1207 -13.77 -11.71 -8.35
CA ASP A 1207 -13.84 -12.68 -7.25
C ASP A 1207 -14.49 -12.08 -5.99
N ALA A 1208 -15.74 -11.63 -6.13
CA ALA A 1208 -16.48 -11.04 -5.03
C ALA A 1208 -16.48 -12.02 -3.84
N GLY A 1209 -15.91 -11.59 -2.72
CA GLY A 1209 -15.80 -12.39 -1.51
C GLY A 1209 -16.95 -12.16 -0.54
N ASP A 1210 -17.51 -10.95 -0.50
CA ASP A 1210 -18.58 -10.60 0.45
C ASP A 1210 -19.46 -9.42 -0.03
N LEU A 1211 -20.66 -9.32 0.57
CA LEU A 1211 -21.63 -8.26 0.33
C LEU A 1211 -22.30 -7.87 1.66
N GLU A 1212 -22.14 -6.61 2.06
CA GLU A 1212 -22.60 -6.11 3.36
C GLU A 1212 -23.46 -4.83 3.19
N LEU A 1213 -24.52 -4.71 3.99
CA LEU A 1213 -25.31 -3.48 4.11
C LEU A 1213 -24.61 -2.50 5.08
N ILE A 1214 -23.81 -1.58 4.53
CA ILE A 1214 -22.99 -0.66 5.32
C ILE A 1214 -23.76 0.55 5.89
N ALA A 1215 -24.97 0.78 5.39
CA ALA A 1215 -25.95 1.72 5.92
C ALA A 1215 -27.33 1.44 5.28
N PRO A 1216 -28.43 2.00 5.82
CA PRO A 1216 -29.73 1.88 5.17
C PRO A 1216 -29.66 2.27 3.68
N GLY A 1217 -30.00 1.32 2.81
CA GLY A 1217 -29.96 1.49 1.35
C GLY A 1217 -28.55 1.61 0.74
N LYS A 1218 -27.47 1.29 1.45
CA LYS A 1218 -26.10 1.33 0.93
C LYS A 1218 -25.41 -0.02 1.09
N LEU A 1219 -25.02 -0.62 -0.03
CA LEU A 1219 -24.37 -1.92 -0.12
C LEU A 1219 -22.90 -1.76 -0.46
N MET A 1220 -22.05 -2.56 0.18
CA MET A 1220 -20.63 -2.65 -0.16
C MET A 1220 -20.30 -4.05 -0.65
N VAL A 1221 -19.64 -4.11 -1.80
CA VAL A 1221 -19.09 -5.35 -2.37
C VAL A 1221 -17.58 -5.35 -2.11
N GLY A 1222 -17.07 -6.45 -1.57
CA GLY A 1222 -15.63 -6.70 -1.43
C GLY A 1222 -15.19 -7.91 -2.25
N GLY A 1223 -14.00 -7.84 -2.84
CA GLY A 1223 -13.33 -8.93 -3.57
C GLY A 1223 -11.94 -8.46 -3.99
N VAL A 1224 -11.54 -8.63 -5.24
CA VAL A 1224 -10.39 -7.92 -5.81
C VAL A 1224 -10.80 -6.46 -6.06
N GLY A 1225 -10.60 -5.63 -5.04
CA GLY A 1225 -11.14 -4.26 -4.97
C GLY A 1225 -12.44 -4.18 -4.17
N MET A 1226 -13.03 -2.99 -4.12
CA MET A 1226 -14.27 -2.74 -3.39
C MET A 1226 -15.14 -1.70 -4.07
N GLU A 1227 -16.46 -1.83 -3.91
CA GLU A 1227 -17.45 -0.89 -4.44
C GLU A 1227 -18.55 -0.56 -3.43
N VAL A 1228 -19.16 0.62 -3.57
CA VAL A 1228 -20.38 0.99 -2.84
C VAL A 1228 -21.50 1.35 -3.82
N TRP A 1229 -22.67 0.79 -3.53
CA TRP A 1229 -23.89 0.92 -4.30
C TRP A 1229 -25.01 1.50 -3.45
N ASP A 1230 -25.74 2.47 -3.98
CA ASP A 1230 -26.99 2.96 -3.38
C ASP A 1230 -28.18 2.20 -3.96
N VAL A 1231 -29.14 1.89 -3.09
CA VAL A 1231 -30.44 1.30 -3.43
C VAL A 1231 -31.48 2.40 -3.38
N THR A 1232 -31.91 2.91 -4.53
CA THR A 1232 -32.93 3.96 -4.63
C THR A 1232 -34.32 3.35 -4.86
N GLY A 1233 -35.33 3.90 -4.21
CA GLY A 1233 -36.74 3.63 -4.54
C GLY A 1233 -37.20 4.59 -5.62
N ASP A 1234 -37.34 4.14 -6.87
CA ASP A 1234 -38.05 4.93 -7.88
C ASP A 1234 -39.56 4.65 -7.72
N GLY A 1235 -40.33 5.66 -7.27
CA GLY A 1235 -41.74 5.84 -7.65
C GLY A 1235 -42.85 5.22 -6.79
N ILE A 1236 -43.17 5.84 -5.64
CA ILE A 1236 -44.51 6.45 -5.47
C ILE A 1236 -44.23 7.91 -5.11
N GLU A 1237 -44.10 8.76 -6.13
CA GLU A 1237 -44.46 10.16 -5.93
C GLU A 1237 -45.95 10.16 -5.57
N GLN A 1238 -46.28 10.28 -4.28
CA GLN A 1238 -47.60 10.76 -3.92
C GLN A 1238 -47.62 12.23 -4.33
N GLY A 1239 -48.31 12.51 -5.43
CA GLY A 1239 -48.68 13.88 -5.76
C GLY A 1239 -49.51 14.47 -4.63
N SER A 1240 -48.93 15.45 -3.93
CA SER A 1240 -49.61 16.65 -3.43
C SER A 1240 -48.57 17.69 -3.06
#